data_AF-A0A147H1T2-F1
#
_entry.id   AF-A0A147H1T2-F1
#
_cell.length_a   1.000
_cell.length_b   1.000
_cell.length_c   1.000
_cell.angle_alpha   90.00
_cell.angle_beta   90.00
_cell.angle_gamma   90.00
#
_symmetry.space_group_name_H-M   'P 1'
#
loop_
_entity.id
_entity.type
_entity.pdbx_description
1 polymer ?
#
loop_
_entity_poly.entity_id
_entity_poly.type
_entity_poly.pdbx_seq_one_letter_code
_entity_poly.pdbx_strand_id
1 'polypeptide(L)'
;MQTLEVDASQVSQLITANHDFSFAAGTEVTVVGTGFLTAAGANAGATAELLAAADVTVAFGGGIAPWLSGGPGATDAGFDQLISQLQSAGMDRLGLTDDEVLALASQGYTLNEGAAVTVSGVDDLLAANAAQQQSALNFLGHADVTAKFSNNDVTQVLAGSDAALDALVAQLQSIGVDHLALDASHVTQLAQSGNFSLLPGVDVTVSGTGFLSATGVAAGGAADQNLGTLLGAADVTVHLTPQNLSQVLSDGDASLDTLVHHLLSVGVDHLALDADQVGALASANFSFDLGTPIVVEGIDFVQAGATAPTAAQLSTLLGEADVTVRLSEQELGQVVHSANGDAALDALVAQLQAVGMDHLGLSAGQVAELAHSGSFSFEPGVDVTVAGTGFLSATGLVAGAEADQHLSHLLGAADVTVQLGVQDVQRLLKSGDAAMDALVQHLQGVGMDRLSLDIGQVGALAHADFTFAAGTAVVVDNFDFAPATSNSPTPAQVSALLGEADVTIRLSELAVTQVVQSGDAALDALVAQLQGMGMDHLELNAGQVVELAHANFSFDAGASITVTGTGFLHAGGVTEQQLHHLLDAADVTVQMSDQDLGELFKSANAVAAIDDMTQHLHDAGVDALSLGVDQALALADAGAASGKLGNAALDMNGLEVKLDDALALAQHATGAELQALDRLLGAADTTALVDIADVRATQPGTAADLANELAAMQQKLDAAGVDHIQIDDALANALADAGVQLDDRQDLVLKAQADGSGHTAYLEASLQELQKLGVDEVKVEAGVEKIVVAMHGGQPQGTAAPAFTLADLPQFQVAGNTKVELAVTEDDLARLFNATDAFGQLAQHGITDLQVSGNVSSSMLQQTETAAQGAHIAVEVAPLTPTEVQLLGLGTQAADPMDPFHTKHS
;
A
#
# COMPACT_ATOMS: atom_id res chain seq x y z
N MET A 1 -2.49 -6.39 29.88
CA MET A 1 -2.89 -7.77 30.16
C MET A 1 -2.43 -8.25 31.53
N GLN A 2 -3.36 -8.77 32.35
CA GLN A 2 -3.02 -9.88 33.23
C GLN A 2 -3.30 -11.13 32.41
N THR A 3 -2.27 -11.84 31.95
CA THR A 3 -2.49 -13.17 31.38
C THR A 3 -3.07 -14.04 32.49
N LEU A 4 -4.33 -14.41 32.35
CA LEU A 4 -5.02 -15.23 33.33
C LEU A 4 -4.92 -16.69 32.87
N GLU A 5 -4.00 -17.43 33.46
CA GLU A 5 -3.95 -18.88 33.28
C GLU A 5 -5.08 -19.53 34.09
N VAL A 6 -6.08 -20.09 33.41
CA VAL A 6 -7.23 -20.74 34.03
C VAL A 6 -7.20 -22.22 33.71
N ASP A 7 -7.21 -23.08 34.73
CA ASP A 7 -7.31 -24.51 34.50
C ASP A 7 -8.69 -24.86 33.92
N ALA A 8 -8.73 -25.76 32.94
CA ALA A 8 -9.93 -26.22 32.28
C ALA A 8 -11.05 -26.68 33.22
N SER A 9 -10.71 -27.25 34.39
CA SER A 9 -11.68 -27.63 35.41
C SER A 9 -12.29 -26.44 36.14
N GLN A 10 -11.57 -25.31 36.24
CA GLN A 10 -12.08 -24.05 36.77
C GLN A 10 -13.05 -23.41 35.78
N VAL A 11 -12.71 -23.39 34.48
CA VAL A 11 -13.63 -22.94 33.42
C VAL A 11 -14.89 -23.80 33.40
N SER A 12 -14.75 -25.12 33.47
CA SER A 12 -15.90 -26.04 33.56
C SER A 12 -16.76 -25.78 34.80
N GLN A 13 -16.15 -25.46 35.95
CA GLN A 13 -16.89 -25.07 37.15
C GLN A 13 -17.63 -23.75 36.98
N LEU A 14 -17.02 -22.75 36.32
CA LEU A 14 -17.65 -21.47 36.01
C LEU A 14 -18.86 -21.66 35.10
N ILE A 15 -18.72 -22.43 34.02
CA ILE A 15 -19.83 -22.77 33.10
C ILE A 15 -20.95 -23.52 33.83
N THR A 16 -20.62 -24.49 34.67
CA THR A 16 -21.62 -25.32 35.37
C THR A 16 -22.32 -24.57 36.51
N ALA A 17 -21.68 -23.56 37.09
CA ALA A 17 -22.21 -22.81 38.23
C ALA A 17 -23.38 -21.88 37.87
N ASN A 18 -23.71 -21.69 36.59
CA ASN A 18 -24.89 -20.95 36.11
C ASN A 18 -24.93 -19.49 36.64
N HIS A 19 -23.79 -18.80 36.54
CA HIS A 19 -23.63 -17.40 36.91
C HIS A 19 -23.27 -16.55 35.69
N ASP A 20 -23.80 -15.32 35.63
CA ASP A 20 -23.46 -14.24 34.68
C ASP A 20 -21.99 -13.81 34.87
N PHE A 21 -21.05 -14.70 34.55
CA PHE A 21 -19.62 -14.44 34.63
C PHE A 21 -19.08 -14.35 33.20
N SER A 22 -18.51 -13.21 32.86
CA SER A 22 -17.73 -12.99 31.65
C SER A 22 -16.33 -12.51 32.06
N PHE A 23 -15.33 -12.79 31.23
CA PHE A 23 -14.06 -12.09 31.33
C PHE A 23 -14.26 -10.62 30.90
N ALA A 24 -13.35 -9.74 31.32
CA ALA A 24 -13.34 -8.37 30.82
C ALA A 24 -12.65 -8.34 29.46
N ALA A 25 -13.14 -7.49 28.55
CA ALA A 25 -12.51 -7.17 27.27
C ALA A 25 -10.99 -6.95 27.43
N GLY A 26 -10.20 -7.44 26.47
CA GLY A 26 -8.73 -7.32 26.51
C GLY A 26 -8.01 -8.18 27.56
N THR A 27 -8.71 -9.10 28.25
CA THR A 27 -8.04 -10.08 29.11
C THR A 27 -7.56 -11.25 28.25
N GLU A 28 -6.24 -11.42 28.11
CA GLU A 28 -5.64 -12.65 27.58
C GLU A 28 -5.91 -13.80 28.58
N VAL A 29 -6.76 -14.75 28.21
CA VAL A 29 -7.09 -15.90 29.03
C VAL A 29 -6.47 -17.14 28.41
N THR A 30 -5.44 -17.68 29.07
CA THR A 30 -4.89 -18.98 28.68
C THR A 30 -5.67 -20.08 29.40
N VAL A 31 -6.55 -20.77 28.69
CA VAL A 31 -7.26 -21.93 29.26
C VAL A 31 -6.37 -23.16 29.15
N VAL A 32 -5.87 -23.65 30.28
CA VAL A 32 -4.93 -24.77 30.34
C VAL A 32 -5.65 -26.08 30.65
N GLY A 33 -5.57 -27.03 29.72
CA GLY A 33 -5.95 -28.43 29.92
C GLY A 33 -7.09 -28.95 29.02
N THR A 34 -7.06 -30.25 28.74
CA THR A 34 -8.01 -30.93 27.82
C THR A 34 -9.44 -31.06 28.35
N GLY A 35 -9.67 -30.83 29.65
CA GLY A 35 -11.00 -30.93 30.27
C GLY A 35 -11.99 -29.91 29.70
N PHE A 36 -11.49 -28.81 29.14
CA PHE A 36 -12.28 -27.72 28.60
C PHE A 36 -13.08 -28.19 27.38
N LEU A 37 -12.46 -28.95 26.49
CA LEU A 37 -13.10 -29.49 25.28
C LEU A 37 -14.32 -30.35 25.59
N THR A 38 -14.25 -31.11 26.69
CA THR A 38 -15.36 -31.99 27.10
C THR A 38 -16.51 -31.18 27.72
N ALA A 39 -16.19 -30.07 28.39
CA ALA A 39 -17.17 -29.15 28.97
C ALA A 39 -17.81 -28.24 27.91
N ALA A 40 -17.01 -27.70 26.99
CA ALA A 40 -17.43 -26.86 25.88
C ALA A 40 -18.42 -27.58 24.98
N GLY A 41 -18.12 -28.82 24.58
CA GLY A 41 -19.03 -29.63 23.77
C GLY A 41 -20.37 -29.97 24.45
N ALA A 42 -20.42 -29.98 25.79
CA ALA A 42 -21.65 -30.23 26.54
C ALA A 42 -22.53 -28.98 26.71
N ASN A 43 -21.96 -27.78 26.59
CA ASN A 43 -22.62 -26.50 26.85
C ASN A 43 -22.04 -25.36 25.97
N ALA A 44 -22.01 -25.58 24.64
CA ALA A 44 -21.33 -24.69 23.69
C ALA A 44 -21.79 -23.23 23.81
N GLY A 45 -23.10 -22.97 23.94
CA GLY A 45 -23.63 -21.60 24.07
C GLY A 45 -23.15 -20.85 25.32
N ALA A 46 -23.12 -21.52 26.48
CA ALA A 46 -22.62 -20.91 27.72
C ALA A 46 -21.10 -20.76 27.73
N THR A 47 -20.40 -21.56 26.93
CA THR A 47 -18.96 -21.47 26.76
C THR A 47 -18.61 -20.28 25.86
N ALA A 48 -19.32 -20.13 24.74
CA ALA A 48 -19.19 -18.96 23.88
C ALA A 48 -19.48 -17.67 24.64
N GLU A 49 -20.55 -17.61 25.44
CA GLU A 49 -20.89 -16.42 26.23
C GLU A 49 -19.84 -16.09 27.32
N LEU A 50 -19.19 -17.12 27.88
CA LEU A 50 -18.11 -16.94 28.86
C LEU A 50 -16.83 -16.37 28.22
N LEU A 51 -16.55 -16.78 26.99
CA LEU A 51 -15.30 -16.51 26.27
C LEU A 51 -15.38 -15.30 25.34
N ALA A 52 -16.57 -14.87 24.92
CA ALA A 52 -16.82 -13.80 23.95
C ALA A 52 -16.38 -12.37 24.38
N ALA A 53 -15.57 -12.23 25.42
CA ALA A 53 -15.03 -10.93 25.84
C ALA A 53 -13.55 -11.05 26.27
N ALA A 54 -12.87 -12.15 25.96
CA ALA A 54 -11.45 -12.32 26.24
C ALA A 54 -10.73 -12.72 24.95
N ASP A 55 -9.46 -12.38 24.85
CA ASP A 55 -8.56 -13.02 23.87
C ASP A 55 -8.20 -14.39 24.44
N VAL A 56 -8.83 -15.44 23.90
CA VAL A 56 -8.76 -16.78 24.49
C VAL A 56 -7.77 -17.65 23.73
N THR A 57 -6.61 -17.84 24.36
CA THR A 57 -5.67 -18.89 23.96
C THR A 57 -6.00 -20.18 24.68
N VAL A 58 -6.37 -21.24 23.96
CA VAL A 58 -6.53 -22.57 24.56
C VAL A 58 -5.21 -23.33 24.50
N ALA A 59 -4.62 -23.63 25.65
CA ALA A 59 -3.40 -24.41 25.77
C ALA A 59 -3.68 -25.81 26.33
N PHE A 60 -3.05 -26.85 25.79
CA PHE A 60 -3.35 -28.23 26.21
C PHE A 60 -2.73 -28.63 27.57
N GLY A 61 -1.76 -27.87 28.07
CA GLY A 61 -1.23 -28.01 29.43
C GLY A 61 -0.44 -29.31 29.67
N GLY A 62 0.42 -29.69 28.72
CA GLY A 62 1.31 -30.84 28.85
C GLY A 62 0.63 -32.19 28.59
N GLY A 63 -0.37 -32.21 27.71
CA GLY A 63 -1.12 -33.45 27.47
C GLY A 63 -2.14 -33.41 26.36
N ILE A 64 -1.72 -33.18 25.12
CA ILE A 64 -2.50 -33.61 23.93
C ILE A 64 -2.47 -35.14 23.73
N ALA A 65 -1.49 -35.81 24.34
CA ALA A 65 -1.27 -37.26 24.25
C ALA A 65 -2.51 -38.14 24.56
N PRO A 66 -3.38 -37.83 25.55
CA PRO A 66 -4.62 -38.58 25.76
C PRO A 66 -5.58 -38.51 24.57
N TRP A 67 -5.63 -37.37 23.87
CA TRP A 67 -6.45 -37.17 22.67
C TRP A 67 -5.88 -37.98 21.48
N LEU A 68 -4.55 -37.91 21.30
CA LEU A 68 -3.81 -38.68 20.28
C LEU A 68 -3.92 -40.20 20.45
N SER A 69 -4.18 -40.70 21.67
CA SER A 69 -4.14 -42.13 21.99
C SER A 69 -5.35 -42.99 21.55
N GLY A 70 -6.25 -42.47 20.70
CA GLY A 70 -7.23 -43.28 19.97
C GLY A 70 -8.70 -43.13 20.39
N GLY A 71 -9.13 -41.92 20.78
CA GLY A 71 -10.56 -41.60 20.86
C GLY A 71 -11.22 -41.59 19.47
N PRO A 72 -12.55 -41.78 19.37
CA PRO A 72 -13.29 -41.78 18.10
C PRO A 72 -13.26 -40.46 17.28
N GLY A 73 -12.50 -39.45 17.72
CA GLY A 73 -12.23 -38.20 17.00
C GLY A 73 -10.74 -37.97 16.65
N ALA A 74 -9.84 -38.94 16.89
CA ALA A 74 -8.41 -38.84 16.58
C ALA A 74 -8.12 -39.06 15.07
N THR A 75 -8.84 -38.35 14.22
CA THR A 75 -8.60 -38.23 12.78
C THR A 75 -8.33 -36.77 12.47
N ASP A 76 -7.64 -36.48 11.37
CA ASP A 76 -7.40 -35.11 10.89
C ASP A 76 -8.69 -34.28 10.85
N ALA A 77 -9.72 -34.78 10.16
CA ALA A 77 -11.06 -34.18 10.14
C ALA A 77 -11.73 -34.00 11.52
N GLY A 78 -11.32 -34.78 12.53
CA GLY A 78 -11.83 -34.65 13.89
C GLY A 78 -11.12 -33.55 14.68
N PHE A 79 -9.86 -33.26 14.32
CA PHE A 79 -9.10 -32.14 14.86
C PHE A 79 -9.52 -30.83 14.20
N ASP A 80 -9.74 -30.83 12.88
CA ASP A 80 -10.29 -29.66 12.17
C ASP A 80 -11.67 -29.29 12.71
N GLN A 81 -12.52 -30.30 12.94
CA GLN A 81 -13.83 -30.09 13.54
C GLN A 81 -13.73 -29.52 14.97
N LEU A 82 -12.70 -29.90 15.72
CA LEU A 82 -12.45 -29.37 17.06
C LEU A 82 -12.02 -27.90 16.99
N ILE A 83 -11.08 -27.57 16.12
CA ILE A 83 -10.62 -26.19 15.90
C ILE A 83 -11.78 -25.32 15.48
N SER A 84 -12.56 -25.75 14.47
CA SER A 84 -13.75 -25.03 14.02
C SER A 84 -14.79 -24.86 15.14
N GLN A 85 -14.96 -25.86 16.00
CA GLN A 85 -15.85 -25.74 17.18
C GLN A 85 -15.32 -24.75 18.21
N LEU A 86 -14.01 -24.70 18.43
CA LEU A 86 -13.39 -23.77 19.36
C LEU A 86 -13.46 -22.33 18.83
N GLN A 87 -13.15 -22.12 17.55
CA GLN A 87 -13.31 -20.83 16.88
C GLN A 87 -14.76 -20.36 16.95
N SER A 88 -15.74 -21.24 16.66
CA SER A 88 -17.16 -20.91 16.82
C SER A 88 -17.59 -20.63 18.27
N ALA A 89 -16.76 -20.99 19.25
CA ALA A 89 -16.98 -20.71 20.66
C ALA A 89 -16.19 -19.48 21.15
N GLY A 90 -15.63 -18.68 20.25
CA GLY A 90 -14.87 -17.47 20.58
C GLY A 90 -13.43 -17.77 21.03
N MET A 91 -12.80 -18.82 20.50
CA MET A 91 -11.35 -18.99 20.62
C MET A 91 -10.69 -18.26 19.45
N ASP A 92 -9.87 -17.28 19.78
CA ASP A 92 -9.11 -16.51 18.78
C ASP A 92 -7.86 -17.28 18.34
N ARG A 93 -7.14 -17.91 19.28
CA ARG A 93 -5.85 -18.55 19.03
C ARG A 93 -5.69 -19.92 19.66
N LEU A 94 -5.06 -20.84 18.93
CA LEU A 94 -4.64 -22.14 19.45
C LEU A 94 -3.25 -22.04 20.09
N GLY A 95 -3.15 -22.23 21.41
CA GLY A 95 -1.87 -22.25 22.12
C GLY A 95 -1.24 -23.64 22.12
N LEU A 96 -0.08 -23.78 21.48
CA LEU A 96 0.70 -25.01 21.45
C LEU A 96 2.08 -24.79 22.07
N THR A 97 2.63 -25.81 22.72
CA THR A 97 4.08 -25.89 22.95
C THR A 97 4.78 -26.47 21.73
N ASP A 98 6.06 -26.19 21.54
CA ASP A 98 6.89 -26.82 20.49
C ASP A 98 6.84 -28.36 20.51
N ASP A 99 6.86 -28.96 21.70
CA ASP A 99 6.66 -30.40 21.93
C ASP A 99 5.29 -30.89 21.39
N GLU A 100 4.23 -30.11 21.60
CA GLU A 100 2.88 -30.42 21.14
C GLU A 100 2.73 -30.28 19.63
N VAL A 101 3.36 -29.26 19.03
CA VAL A 101 3.46 -29.10 17.57
C VAL A 101 4.12 -30.34 16.98
N LEU A 102 5.29 -30.74 17.48
CA LEU A 102 6.02 -31.93 17.01
C LEU A 102 5.20 -33.21 17.17
N ALA A 103 4.48 -33.35 18.28
CA ALA A 103 3.61 -34.49 18.53
C ALA A 103 2.47 -34.58 17.51
N LEU A 104 1.74 -33.48 17.27
CA LEU A 104 0.65 -33.40 16.29
C LEU A 104 1.15 -33.63 14.86
N ALA A 105 2.21 -32.93 14.49
CA ALA A 105 2.85 -33.05 13.19
C ALA A 105 3.29 -34.49 12.88
N SER A 106 3.85 -35.21 13.87
CA SER A 106 4.29 -36.60 13.70
C SER A 106 3.14 -37.59 13.45
N GLN A 107 1.91 -37.22 13.83
CA GLN A 107 0.70 -38.01 13.58
C GLN A 107 0.04 -37.66 12.24
N GLY A 108 0.57 -36.67 11.51
CA GLY A 108 0.08 -36.25 10.20
C GLY A 108 -1.18 -35.38 10.24
N TYR A 109 -1.42 -34.68 11.36
CA TYR A 109 -2.42 -33.62 11.41
C TYR A 109 -1.98 -32.44 10.54
N THR A 110 -2.96 -31.69 10.04
CA THR A 110 -2.77 -30.38 9.42
C THR A 110 -3.66 -29.34 10.08
N LEU A 111 -3.30 -28.06 9.95
CA LEU A 111 -4.18 -26.95 10.31
C LEU A 111 -4.87 -26.43 9.04
N ASN A 112 -6.07 -25.88 9.21
CA ASN A 112 -6.76 -25.17 8.14
C ASN A 112 -5.99 -23.88 7.79
N GLU A 113 -6.12 -23.44 6.55
CA GLU A 113 -5.58 -22.17 6.08
C GLU A 113 -6.14 -21.01 6.92
N GLY A 114 -5.26 -20.14 7.42
CA GLY A 114 -5.61 -18.98 8.25
C GLY A 114 -5.88 -19.28 9.72
N ALA A 115 -5.70 -20.52 10.20
CA ALA A 115 -5.82 -20.79 11.63
C ALA A 115 -4.74 -20.05 12.43
N ALA A 116 -5.11 -19.18 13.37
CA ALA A 116 -4.16 -18.49 14.23
C ALA A 116 -3.64 -19.39 15.36
N VAL A 117 -2.33 -19.60 15.42
CA VAL A 117 -1.64 -20.48 16.36
C VAL A 117 -0.54 -19.72 17.08
N THR A 118 -0.48 -19.86 18.40
CA THR A 118 0.66 -19.38 19.19
C THR A 118 1.49 -20.56 19.66
N VAL A 119 2.76 -20.62 19.24
CA VAL A 119 3.72 -21.64 19.67
C VAL A 119 4.59 -21.07 20.77
N SER A 120 4.45 -21.58 22.00
CA SER A 120 5.24 -21.16 23.16
C SER A 120 6.49 -22.03 23.29
N GLY A 121 7.65 -21.39 23.20
CA GLY A 121 8.94 -22.07 23.09
C GLY A 121 9.25 -22.52 21.67
N VAL A 122 10.53 -22.55 21.30
CA VAL A 122 10.96 -23.02 19.98
C VAL A 122 12.13 -24.01 20.04
N ASP A 123 12.70 -24.24 21.22
CA ASP A 123 13.94 -25.00 21.35
C ASP A 123 13.83 -26.47 20.89
N ASP A 124 12.71 -27.14 21.17
CA ASP A 124 12.51 -28.52 20.71
C ASP A 124 12.21 -28.59 19.20
N LEU A 125 11.47 -27.61 18.64
CA LEU A 125 11.25 -27.49 17.19
C LEU A 125 12.58 -27.35 16.43
N LEU A 126 13.55 -26.66 17.01
CA LEU A 126 14.86 -26.45 16.42
C LEU A 126 15.77 -27.66 16.61
N ALA A 127 15.69 -28.30 17.78
CA ALA A 127 16.46 -29.52 18.08
C ALA A 127 15.94 -30.76 17.33
N ALA A 128 14.72 -30.71 16.80
CA ALA A 128 14.12 -31.76 15.98
C ALA A 128 14.97 -32.07 14.73
N ASN A 129 14.90 -33.31 14.26
CA ASN A 129 15.59 -33.67 13.01
C ASN A 129 14.81 -33.17 11.78
N ALA A 130 15.46 -33.12 10.61
CA ALA A 130 14.87 -32.59 9.38
C ALA A 130 13.51 -33.23 8.99
N ALA A 131 13.26 -34.50 9.33
CA ALA A 131 11.96 -35.12 9.05
C ALA A 131 10.86 -34.62 10.00
N GLN A 132 11.21 -34.37 11.27
CA GLN A 132 10.30 -33.79 12.24
C GLN A 132 9.99 -32.31 11.91
N GLN A 133 11.01 -31.54 11.51
CA GLN A 133 10.84 -30.16 11.04
C GLN A 133 9.96 -30.10 9.80
N GLN A 134 10.16 -30.99 8.83
CA GLN A 134 9.27 -31.07 7.65
C GLN A 134 7.83 -31.43 8.04
N SER A 135 7.64 -32.32 9.02
CA SER A 135 6.30 -32.61 9.54
C SER A 135 5.70 -31.38 10.23
N ALA A 136 6.47 -30.64 11.02
CA ALA A 136 6.02 -29.41 11.66
C ALA A 136 5.62 -28.35 10.62
N LEU A 137 6.44 -28.17 9.58
CA LEU A 137 6.11 -27.32 8.43
C LEU A 137 4.81 -27.76 7.76
N ASN A 138 4.59 -29.06 7.55
CA ASN A 138 3.34 -29.51 6.94
C ASN A 138 2.11 -29.25 7.84
N PHE A 139 2.31 -29.26 9.17
CA PHE A 139 1.25 -28.99 10.15
C PHE A 139 0.94 -27.49 10.26
N LEU A 140 1.98 -26.66 10.34
CA LEU A 140 1.92 -25.21 10.55
C LEU A 140 1.83 -24.39 9.26
N GLY A 141 2.27 -24.91 8.12
CA GLY A 141 2.54 -24.12 6.92
C GLY A 141 1.35 -23.52 6.18
N HIS A 142 0.14 -23.62 6.75
CA HIS A 142 -1.04 -22.89 6.29
C HIS A 142 -1.68 -22.05 7.42
N ALA A 143 -1.16 -22.15 8.64
CA ALA A 143 -1.61 -21.38 9.78
C ALA A 143 -0.86 -20.03 9.84
N ASP A 144 -1.49 -19.04 10.47
CA ASP A 144 -0.82 -17.85 10.98
C ASP A 144 -0.19 -18.25 12.32
N VAL A 145 1.14 -18.26 12.40
CA VAL A 145 1.87 -18.85 13.52
C VAL A 145 2.74 -17.83 14.21
N THR A 146 2.28 -17.37 15.36
CA THR A 146 3.07 -16.59 16.30
C THR A 146 3.97 -17.48 17.16
N ALA A 147 5.28 -17.43 16.98
CA ALA A 147 6.24 -18.03 17.90
C ALA A 147 6.53 -17.09 19.09
N LYS A 148 6.20 -17.51 20.31
CA LYS A 148 6.49 -16.77 21.53
C LYS A 148 7.77 -17.30 22.15
N PHE A 149 8.81 -16.46 22.18
CA PHE A 149 10.08 -16.86 22.77
C PHE A 149 9.97 -17.01 24.28
N SER A 150 10.56 -18.07 24.81
CA SER A 150 10.78 -18.25 26.24
C SER A 150 12.12 -17.62 26.66
N ASN A 151 12.29 -17.43 27.96
CA ASN A 151 13.59 -17.03 28.51
C ASN A 151 14.71 -18.06 28.20
N ASN A 152 14.35 -19.33 28.00
CA ASN A 152 15.32 -20.36 27.62
C ASN A 152 15.78 -20.14 26.18
N ASP A 153 14.85 -19.87 25.25
CA ASP A 153 15.15 -19.57 23.85
C ASP A 153 16.10 -18.38 23.73
N VAL A 154 15.77 -17.27 24.41
CA VAL A 154 16.63 -16.08 24.42
C VAL A 154 18.00 -16.38 25.03
N THR A 155 18.08 -17.18 26.09
CA THR A 155 19.37 -17.60 26.67
C THR A 155 20.19 -18.42 25.68
N GLN A 156 19.56 -19.29 24.89
CA GLN A 156 20.23 -20.06 23.86
C GLN A 156 20.72 -19.19 22.71
N VAL A 157 19.89 -18.23 22.25
CA VAL A 157 20.26 -17.22 21.26
C VAL A 157 21.47 -16.41 21.72
N LEU A 158 21.44 -15.91 22.95
CA LEU A 158 22.53 -15.13 23.55
C LEU A 158 23.83 -15.92 23.72
N ALA A 159 23.76 -17.25 23.81
CA ALA A 159 24.94 -18.10 23.80
C ALA A 159 25.56 -18.28 22.41
N GLY A 160 24.81 -17.94 21.36
CA GLY A 160 25.21 -17.95 19.95
C GLY A 160 25.82 -16.64 19.46
N SER A 161 25.71 -16.42 18.16
CA SER A 161 26.05 -15.17 17.45
C SER A 161 24.81 -14.65 16.73
N ASP A 162 24.85 -13.44 16.19
CA ASP A 162 23.83 -12.89 15.29
C ASP A 162 23.36 -13.89 14.22
N ALA A 163 24.32 -14.46 13.49
CA ALA A 163 24.06 -15.48 12.47
C ALA A 163 23.33 -16.74 12.99
N ALA A 164 23.35 -16.99 14.31
CA ALA A 164 22.57 -18.07 14.92
C ALA A 164 21.12 -17.64 15.20
N LEU A 165 20.87 -16.37 15.54
CA LEU A 165 19.53 -15.79 15.57
C LEU A 165 18.95 -15.73 14.15
N ASP A 166 19.71 -15.26 13.16
CA ASP A 166 19.28 -15.25 11.76
C ASP A 166 18.91 -16.66 11.29
N ALA A 167 19.79 -17.63 11.54
CA ALA A 167 19.53 -19.02 11.16
C ALA A 167 18.31 -19.59 11.90
N LEU A 168 18.10 -19.19 13.16
CA LEU A 168 16.93 -19.55 13.94
C LEU A 168 15.66 -18.98 13.30
N VAL A 169 15.61 -17.67 13.07
CA VAL A 169 14.43 -16.98 12.53
C VAL A 169 14.12 -17.48 11.11
N ALA A 170 15.13 -17.62 10.25
CA ALA A 170 14.97 -18.22 8.93
C ALA A 170 14.45 -19.67 9.00
N GLN A 171 14.88 -20.44 10.01
CA GLN A 171 14.38 -21.79 10.22
C GLN A 171 12.92 -21.79 10.71
N LEU A 172 12.53 -20.86 11.59
CA LEU A 172 11.15 -20.67 12.02
C LEU A 172 10.24 -20.28 10.85
N GLN A 173 10.66 -19.31 10.04
CA GLN A 173 9.97 -18.96 8.79
C GLN A 173 9.85 -20.16 7.85
N SER A 174 10.90 -20.98 7.74
CA SER A 174 10.86 -22.18 6.91
C SER A 174 9.90 -23.26 7.40
N ILE A 175 9.42 -23.19 8.65
CA ILE A 175 8.40 -24.09 9.21
C ILE A 175 7.01 -23.43 9.32
N GLY A 176 6.82 -22.23 8.75
CA GLY A 176 5.54 -21.53 8.72
C GLY A 176 5.30 -20.54 9.87
N VAL A 177 6.33 -20.20 10.65
CA VAL A 177 6.25 -19.08 11.60
C VAL A 177 6.43 -17.78 10.84
N ASP A 178 5.39 -16.98 10.77
CA ASP A 178 5.37 -15.63 10.22
C ASP A 178 5.66 -14.58 11.29
N HIS A 179 5.14 -14.79 12.50
CA HIS A 179 5.17 -13.79 13.55
C HIS A 179 6.02 -14.20 14.77
N LEU A 180 6.79 -13.26 15.33
CA LEU A 180 7.61 -13.47 16.52
C LEU A 180 7.13 -12.60 17.68
N ALA A 181 6.73 -13.21 18.79
CA ALA A 181 6.37 -12.50 20.01
C ALA A 181 7.53 -12.48 21.02
N LEU A 182 8.00 -11.28 21.35
CA LEU A 182 9.04 -11.01 22.35
C LEU A 182 8.45 -10.22 23.53
N ASP A 183 8.97 -10.45 24.74
CA ASP A 183 8.71 -9.54 25.86
C ASP A 183 9.79 -8.44 25.97
N ALA A 184 9.47 -7.34 26.65
CA ALA A 184 10.42 -6.25 26.86
C ALA A 184 11.75 -6.71 27.49
N SER A 185 11.76 -7.78 28.28
CA SER A 185 12.98 -8.31 28.90
C SER A 185 13.83 -9.09 27.91
N HIS A 186 13.22 -9.76 26.92
CA HIS A 186 13.91 -10.42 25.80
C HIS A 186 14.61 -9.38 24.92
N VAL A 187 13.89 -8.34 24.50
CA VAL A 187 14.45 -7.23 23.72
C VAL A 187 15.61 -6.58 24.46
N THR A 188 15.44 -6.32 25.76
CA THR A 188 16.53 -5.78 26.61
C THR A 188 17.77 -6.67 26.58
N GLN A 189 17.60 -7.99 26.76
CA GLN A 189 18.72 -8.92 26.81
C GLN A 189 19.45 -9.01 25.46
N LEU A 190 18.70 -9.08 24.36
CA LEU A 190 19.25 -9.12 22.99
C LEU A 190 20.01 -7.82 22.68
N ALA A 191 19.41 -6.66 22.93
CA ALA A 191 20.02 -5.35 22.66
C ALA A 191 21.28 -5.09 23.51
N GLN A 192 21.31 -5.53 24.77
CA GLN A 192 22.48 -5.36 25.65
C GLN A 192 23.70 -6.16 25.19
N SER A 193 23.52 -7.22 24.43
CA SER A 193 24.63 -7.97 23.86
C SER A 193 25.32 -7.21 22.70
N GLY A 194 24.60 -6.30 22.03
CA GLY A 194 25.08 -5.42 20.97
C GLY A 194 25.50 -6.12 19.67
N ASN A 195 25.09 -7.36 19.43
CA ASN A 195 25.44 -8.13 18.24
C ASN A 195 24.25 -8.93 17.69
N PHE A 196 23.03 -8.42 17.81
CA PHE A 196 21.87 -9.07 17.20
C PHE A 196 21.10 -8.08 16.34
N SER A 197 20.67 -8.54 15.17
CA SER A 197 19.64 -7.96 14.32
C SER A 197 18.53 -8.98 14.10
N LEU A 198 17.29 -8.53 14.01
CA LEU A 198 16.21 -9.35 13.47
C LEU A 198 16.28 -9.32 11.94
N LEU A 199 15.83 -10.39 11.29
CA LEU A 199 15.84 -10.47 9.83
C LEU A 199 14.73 -9.58 9.23
N PRO A 200 14.99 -8.97 8.06
CA PRO A 200 13.96 -8.28 7.29
C PRO A 200 12.74 -9.15 6.99
N GLY A 201 11.57 -8.50 7.01
CA GLY A 201 10.26 -9.11 6.75
C GLY A 201 9.74 -10.02 7.85
N VAL A 202 10.38 -10.10 9.02
CA VAL A 202 9.80 -10.83 10.16
C VAL A 202 8.90 -9.87 10.92
N ASP A 203 7.62 -10.23 11.09
CA ASP A 203 6.73 -9.46 11.95
C ASP A 203 7.06 -9.77 13.40
N VAL A 204 7.32 -8.74 14.21
CA VAL A 204 7.70 -8.89 15.60
C VAL A 204 6.79 -8.09 16.51
N THR A 205 6.01 -8.78 17.33
CA THR A 205 5.30 -8.15 18.44
C THR A 205 6.17 -8.08 19.68
N VAL A 206 6.31 -6.89 20.25
CA VAL A 206 6.97 -6.68 21.53
C VAL A 206 5.94 -6.27 22.60
N SER A 207 5.83 -7.07 23.66
CA SER A 207 4.98 -6.73 24.80
C SER A 207 5.71 -5.85 25.80
N GLY A 208 5.31 -4.57 25.85
CA GLY A 208 5.74 -3.57 26.80
C GLY A 208 7.00 -2.79 26.42
N THR A 209 7.14 -1.60 27.01
CA THR A 209 8.22 -0.63 26.67
C THR A 209 9.37 -0.61 27.67
N GLY A 210 9.44 -1.63 28.55
CA GLY A 210 10.44 -1.70 29.61
C GLY A 210 11.89 -1.67 29.09
N PHE A 211 12.12 -2.10 27.85
CA PHE A 211 13.42 -2.13 27.19
C PHE A 211 14.04 -0.75 26.96
N LEU A 212 13.23 0.30 26.81
CA LEU A 212 13.72 1.68 26.69
C LEU A 212 14.34 2.16 28.01
N SER A 213 13.76 1.76 29.14
CA SER A 213 14.23 2.17 30.48
C SER A 213 15.37 1.29 31.03
N ALA A 214 15.34 -0.01 30.76
CA ALA A 214 16.24 -1.01 31.35
C ALA A 214 17.66 -0.95 30.77
N THR A 215 17.79 -0.46 29.55
CA THR A 215 19.05 -0.28 28.83
C THR A 215 19.82 0.96 29.30
N GLY A 216 19.23 1.84 30.12
CA GLY A 216 19.83 3.11 30.52
C GLY A 216 20.07 4.03 29.32
N VAL A 217 19.30 3.84 28.25
CA VAL A 217 19.39 4.57 26.99
C VAL A 217 18.96 6.00 27.21
N ALA A 218 19.93 6.91 27.14
CA ALA A 218 19.60 8.25 26.66
C ALA A 218 19.48 8.14 25.14
N ALA A 219 18.44 8.76 24.55
CA ALA A 219 18.28 8.86 23.11
C ALA A 219 19.62 9.28 22.44
N GLY A 220 20.01 8.58 21.37
CA GLY A 220 21.28 8.73 20.67
C GLY A 220 22.49 8.04 21.32
N GLY A 221 22.30 7.25 22.39
CA GLY A 221 23.37 6.49 23.04
C GLY A 221 23.72 5.17 22.33
N ALA A 222 24.84 4.53 22.71
CA ALA A 222 25.24 3.25 22.11
C ALA A 222 24.20 2.11 22.29
N ALA A 223 23.44 2.13 23.38
CA ALA A 223 22.38 1.15 23.58
C ALA A 223 21.13 1.46 22.73
N ASP A 224 20.94 2.71 22.31
CA ASP A 224 19.91 3.13 21.34
C ASP A 224 20.25 2.60 19.96
N GLN A 225 21.52 2.75 19.56
CA GLN A 225 22.05 2.18 18.32
C GLN A 225 21.91 0.66 18.28
N ASN A 226 22.12 -0.02 19.42
CA ASN A 226 21.89 -1.46 19.49
C ASN A 226 20.42 -1.84 19.37
N LEU A 227 19.49 -1.02 19.89
CA LEU A 227 18.05 -1.24 19.70
C LEU A 227 17.68 -1.02 18.23
N GLY A 228 18.14 0.08 17.62
CA GLY A 228 17.98 0.34 16.19
C GLY A 228 18.53 -0.78 15.31
N THR A 229 19.69 -1.35 15.66
CA THR A 229 20.25 -2.51 14.93
C THR A 229 19.41 -3.78 15.15
N LEU A 230 18.87 -3.96 16.34
CA LEU A 230 18.07 -5.15 16.67
C LEU A 230 16.71 -5.13 15.97
N LEU A 231 16.01 -4.00 16.03
CA LEU A 231 14.61 -3.87 15.65
C LEU A 231 14.44 -3.32 14.23
N GLY A 232 15.27 -2.37 13.80
CA GLY A 232 14.99 -1.54 12.61
C GLY A 232 15.04 -2.22 11.25
N ALA A 233 15.28 -3.53 11.19
CA ALA A 233 15.14 -4.30 9.95
C ALA A 233 13.82 -5.09 9.88
N ALA A 234 13.20 -5.40 11.03
CA ALA A 234 11.96 -6.16 11.12
C ALA A 234 10.76 -5.22 11.17
N ASP A 235 9.56 -5.71 10.85
CA ASP A 235 8.32 -4.97 11.13
C ASP A 235 7.94 -5.19 12.60
N VAL A 236 8.23 -4.19 13.43
CA VAL A 236 8.07 -4.28 14.87
C VAL A 236 6.83 -3.52 15.33
N THR A 237 5.88 -4.27 15.87
CA THR A 237 4.72 -3.72 16.58
C THR A 237 4.93 -3.80 18.10
N VAL A 238 4.84 -2.68 18.81
CA VAL A 238 4.97 -2.64 20.28
C VAL A 238 3.61 -2.46 20.93
N HIS A 239 3.23 -3.31 21.87
CA HIS A 239 2.00 -3.13 22.67
C HIS A 239 2.32 -2.50 24.02
N LEU A 240 1.51 -1.52 24.44
CA LEU A 240 1.60 -0.99 25.79
C LEU A 240 1.07 -1.99 26.80
N THR A 241 1.85 -2.26 27.86
CA THR A 241 1.29 -2.97 29.02
C THR A 241 0.44 -2.02 29.86
N PRO A 242 -0.51 -2.52 30.69
CA PRO A 242 -1.26 -1.67 31.60
C PRO A 242 -0.39 -0.86 32.55
N GLN A 243 0.79 -1.39 32.90
CA GLN A 243 1.79 -0.69 33.70
C GLN A 243 2.39 0.49 32.92
N ASN A 244 2.74 0.29 31.64
CA ASN A 244 3.23 1.35 30.76
C ASN A 244 2.17 2.43 30.57
N LEU A 245 0.94 2.03 30.22
CA LEU A 245 -0.16 2.97 30.05
C LEU A 245 -0.45 3.75 31.34
N SER A 246 -0.50 3.08 32.50
CA SER A 246 -0.72 3.76 33.79
C SER A 246 0.38 4.79 34.09
N GLN A 247 1.61 4.52 33.67
CA GLN A 247 2.72 5.45 33.82
C GLN A 247 2.54 6.66 32.89
N VAL A 248 2.30 6.44 31.60
CA VAL A 248 2.04 7.49 30.61
C VAL A 248 0.88 8.39 31.04
N LEU A 249 -0.25 7.81 31.44
CA LEU A 249 -1.41 8.55 31.96
C LEU A 249 -1.08 9.39 33.20
N SER A 250 -0.10 8.98 34.01
CA SER A 250 0.32 9.72 35.20
C SER A 250 1.33 10.82 34.92
N ASP A 251 2.18 10.63 33.90
CA ASP A 251 3.26 11.54 33.51
C ASP A 251 2.75 12.63 32.54
N GLY A 252 1.67 12.36 31.80
CA GLY A 252 0.98 13.30 30.92
C GLY A 252 1.33 13.13 29.44
N ASP A 253 0.68 13.92 28.59
CA ASP A 253 0.72 13.83 27.13
C ASP A 253 2.14 13.83 26.53
N ALA A 254 2.96 14.81 26.92
CA ALA A 254 4.36 14.89 26.50
C ALA A 254 5.21 13.62 26.78
N SER A 255 4.79 12.77 27.73
CA SER A 255 5.45 11.49 27.98
C SER A 255 5.07 10.40 26.97
N LEU A 256 3.86 10.46 26.41
CA LEU A 256 3.44 9.63 25.29
C LEU A 256 4.23 10.02 24.04
N ASP A 257 4.27 11.31 23.69
CA ASP A 257 5.04 11.83 22.53
C ASP A 257 6.51 11.40 22.61
N THR A 258 7.13 11.60 23.79
CA THR A 258 8.51 11.18 24.04
C THR A 258 8.68 9.67 23.89
N LEU A 259 7.70 8.88 24.35
CA LEU A 259 7.75 7.43 24.26
C LEU A 259 7.65 6.98 22.80
N VAL A 260 6.69 7.51 22.05
CA VAL A 260 6.45 7.15 20.65
C VAL A 260 7.65 7.56 19.79
N HIS A 261 8.11 8.80 19.90
CA HIS A 261 9.30 9.26 19.20
C HIS A 261 10.53 8.38 19.51
N HIS A 262 10.68 7.93 20.76
CA HIS A 262 11.77 7.01 21.11
C HIS A 262 11.58 5.61 20.50
N LEU A 263 10.34 5.09 20.41
CA LEU A 263 10.07 3.83 19.72
C LEU A 263 10.41 3.92 18.23
N LEU A 264 9.92 4.94 17.53
CA LEU A 264 10.16 5.13 16.09
C LEU A 264 11.66 5.29 15.78
N SER A 265 12.39 6.07 16.59
CA SER A 265 13.83 6.28 16.41
C SER A 265 14.69 5.03 16.63
N VAL A 266 14.16 3.98 17.29
CA VAL A 266 14.84 2.68 17.41
C VAL A 266 14.34 1.64 16.41
N GLY A 267 13.57 2.07 15.39
CA GLY A 267 13.07 1.20 14.33
C GLY A 267 11.91 0.33 14.78
N VAL A 268 11.03 0.86 15.64
CA VAL A 268 9.68 0.29 15.84
C VAL A 268 8.77 0.93 14.80
N ASP A 269 8.06 0.12 14.04
CA ASP A 269 7.18 0.59 12.95
C ASP A 269 5.81 1.00 13.48
N HIS A 270 5.27 0.27 14.46
CA HIS A 270 3.91 0.52 14.95
C HIS A 270 3.81 0.50 16.48
N LEU A 271 3.04 1.44 17.03
CA LEU A 271 2.52 1.33 18.40
C LEU A 271 1.10 0.72 18.35
N ALA A 272 0.95 -0.50 18.85
CA ALA A 272 -0.34 -1.15 18.98
C ALA A 272 -1.05 -0.76 20.29
N LEU A 273 -2.31 -0.38 20.16
CA LEU A 273 -3.20 -0.01 21.25
C LEU A 273 -4.48 -0.84 21.17
N ASP A 274 -4.86 -1.49 22.26
CA ASP A 274 -6.19 -2.09 22.35
C ASP A 274 -7.27 -1.01 22.55
N ALA A 275 -8.53 -1.35 22.27
CA ALA A 275 -9.67 -0.44 22.41
C ALA A 275 -9.80 0.20 23.81
N ASP A 276 -9.46 -0.51 24.89
CA ASP A 276 -9.50 0.02 26.26
C ASP A 276 -8.39 1.06 26.48
N GLN A 277 -7.20 0.85 25.92
CA GLN A 277 -6.08 1.78 25.96
C GLN A 277 -6.39 3.06 25.20
N VAL A 278 -6.95 2.95 23.98
CA VAL A 278 -7.44 4.10 23.20
C VAL A 278 -8.49 4.88 24.00
N GLY A 279 -9.46 4.18 24.59
CA GLY A 279 -10.49 4.79 25.44
C GLY A 279 -9.91 5.55 26.63
N ALA A 280 -8.88 5.02 27.27
CA ALA A 280 -8.21 5.64 28.42
C ALA A 280 -7.40 6.89 28.03
N LEU A 281 -6.63 6.82 26.94
CA LEU A 281 -5.84 7.94 26.41
C LEU A 281 -6.74 9.09 25.94
N ALA A 282 -7.78 8.78 25.15
CA ALA A 282 -8.72 9.77 24.64
C ALA A 282 -9.51 10.44 25.78
N SER A 283 -9.92 9.67 26.80
CA SER A 283 -10.58 10.22 27.99
C SER A 283 -9.70 11.19 28.78
N ALA A 284 -8.38 11.02 28.70
CA ALA A 284 -7.40 11.89 29.32
C ALA A 284 -7.00 13.09 28.44
N ASN A 285 -7.53 13.19 27.20
CA ASN A 285 -7.20 14.19 26.18
C ASN A 285 -5.71 14.20 25.83
N PHE A 286 -5.16 13.01 25.62
CA PHE A 286 -3.86 12.85 24.98
C PHE A 286 -4.01 13.04 23.47
N SER A 287 -2.89 13.30 22.79
CA SER A 287 -2.74 13.37 21.34
C SER A 287 -1.48 12.59 20.92
N PHE A 288 -1.45 12.14 19.67
CA PHE A 288 -0.22 11.68 19.03
C PHE A 288 0.39 12.80 18.18
N ASP A 289 1.71 12.78 18.01
CA ASP A 289 2.38 13.66 17.06
C ASP A 289 1.97 13.30 15.62
N LEU A 290 2.01 14.30 14.75
CA LEU A 290 1.64 14.17 13.34
C LEU A 290 2.37 13.04 12.61
N GLY A 291 1.63 12.19 11.90
CA GLY A 291 2.15 11.08 11.10
C GLY A 291 2.65 9.90 11.93
N THR A 292 2.36 9.86 13.23
CA THR A 292 2.73 8.73 14.07
C THR A 292 1.96 7.47 13.64
N PRO A 293 2.63 6.38 13.24
CA PRO A 293 1.96 5.14 12.87
C PRO A 293 1.41 4.41 14.11
N ILE A 294 0.08 4.34 14.21
CA ILE A 294 -0.66 3.68 15.29
C ILE A 294 -1.49 2.54 14.73
N VAL A 295 -1.37 1.36 15.35
CA VAL A 295 -2.29 0.25 15.08
C VAL A 295 -3.28 0.16 16.23
N VAL A 296 -4.58 0.24 15.93
CA VAL A 296 -5.64 0.06 16.92
C VAL A 296 -6.24 -1.33 16.76
N GLU A 297 -6.15 -2.13 17.82
CA GLU A 297 -6.73 -3.47 17.87
C GLU A 297 -8.12 -3.43 18.51
N GLY A 298 -9.12 -3.68 17.67
CA GLY A 298 -10.53 -3.68 18.02
C GLY A 298 -11.20 -2.31 18.03
N ILE A 299 -12.54 -2.30 18.14
CA ILE A 299 -13.42 -1.15 17.90
C ILE A 299 -14.34 -0.83 19.10
N ASP A 300 -14.17 -1.50 20.24
CA ASP A 300 -15.01 -1.26 21.42
C ASP A 300 -14.99 0.21 21.89
N PHE A 301 -13.97 0.99 21.51
CA PHE A 301 -13.84 2.41 21.83
C PHE A 301 -14.84 3.32 21.08
N VAL A 302 -15.35 2.90 19.92
CA VAL A 302 -16.41 3.63 19.18
C VAL A 302 -17.81 3.18 19.57
N GLN A 303 -17.97 2.04 20.23
CA GLN A 303 -19.28 1.55 20.64
C GLN A 303 -19.88 2.44 21.75
N ALA A 304 -21.15 2.81 21.57
CA ALA A 304 -21.82 3.77 22.46
C ALA A 304 -21.97 3.24 23.90
N GLY A 305 -21.06 3.64 24.78
CA GLY A 305 -21.10 3.39 26.23
C GLY A 305 -21.13 4.69 27.05
N ALA A 306 -21.64 4.63 28.28
CA ALA A 306 -21.63 5.81 29.18
C ALA A 306 -20.21 6.26 29.58
N THR A 307 -19.21 5.41 29.34
CA THR A 307 -17.79 5.63 29.60
C THR A 307 -16.96 5.68 28.31
N ALA A 308 -17.58 5.52 27.14
CA ALA A 308 -16.87 5.61 25.87
C ALA A 308 -16.39 7.05 25.66
N PRO A 309 -15.19 7.25 25.10
CA PRO A 309 -14.71 8.58 24.73
C PRO A 309 -15.67 9.21 23.70
N THR A 310 -15.77 10.53 23.73
CA THR A 310 -16.55 11.24 22.70
C THR A 310 -15.79 11.26 21.38
N ALA A 311 -16.51 11.39 20.24
CA ALA A 311 -15.86 11.54 18.93
C ALA A 311 -14.83 12.67 18.89
N ALA A 312 -15.08 13.78 19.61
CA ALA A 312 -14.12 14.87 19.73
C ALA A 312 -12.84 14.48 20.50
N GLN A 313 -12.95 13.63 21.51
CA GLN A 313 -11.80 13.11 22.26
C GLN A 313 -11.00 12.12 21.42
N LEU A 314 -11.68 11.24 20.68
CA LEU A 314 -11.00 10.31 19.77
C LEU A 314 -10.30 11.06 18.64
N SER A 315 -10.97 12.01 17.99
CA SER A 315 -10.36 12.88 16.97
C SER A 315 -9.19 13.72 17.52
N THR A 316 -9.18 14.08 18.81
CA THR A 316 -8.00 14.73 19.42
C THR A 316 -6.85 13.76 19.61
N LEU A 317 -7.14 12.51 19.98
CA LEU A 317 -6.12 11.49 20.21
C LEU A 317 -5.50 11.01 18.90
N LEU A 318 -6.36 10.53 18.00
CA LEU A 318 -6.00 9.76 16.83
C LEU A 318 -5.81 10.64 15.60
N GLY A 319 -6.38 11.84 15.58
CA GLY A 319 -6.49 12.58 14.34
C GLY A 319 -5.15 12.88 13.66
N GLU A 320 -4.14 13.29 14.42
CA GLU A 320 -2.84 13.61 13.82
C GLU A 320 -1.99 12.36 13.53
N ALA A 321 -2.35 11.19 14.05
CA ALA A 321 -1.64 9.94 13.77
C ALA A 321 -2.03 9.36 12.41
N ASP A 322 -1.18 8.48 11.87
CA ASP A 322 -1.54 7.55 10.80
C ASP A 322 -2.08 6.27 11.46
N VAL A 323 -3.41 6.10 11.42
CA VAL A 323 -4.12 5.12 12.22
C VAL A 323 -4.64 3.98 11.35
N THR A 324 -4.06 2.80 11.55
CA THR A 324 -4.60 1.55 11.03
C THR A 324 -5.48 0.88 12.09
N VAL A 325 -6.78 0.72 11.83
CA VAL A 325 -7.69 -0.03 12.71
C VAL A 325 -7.78 -1.48 12.22
N ARG A 326 -7.47 -2.44 13.10
CA ARG A 326 -7.63 -3.87 12.84
C ARG A 326 -8.83 -4.39 13.62
N LEU A 327 -9.79 -4.99 12.91
CA LEU A 327 -10.93 -5.67 13.54
C LEU A 327 -10.48 -7.02 14.09
N SER A 328 -10.98 -7.43 15.25
CA SER A 328 -10.90 -8.83 15.66
C SER A 328 -11.83 -9.70 14.81
N GLU A 329 -11.57 -11.01 14.73
CA GLU A 329 -12.48 -11.98 14.09
C GLU A 329 -13.88 -11.91 14.72
N GLN A 330 -13.95 -11.70 16.04
CA GLN A 330 -15.23 -11.60 16.75
C GLN A 330 -16.01 -10.34 16.34
N GLU A 331 -15.35 -9.19 16.26
CA GLU A 331 -16.00 -7.93 15.87
C GLU A 331 -16.49 -8.00 14.43
N LEU A 332 -15.66 -8.52 13.53
CA LEU A 332 -16.08 -8.75 12.15
C LEU A 332 -17.27 -9.72 12.09
N GLY A 333 -17.21 -10.83 12.81
CA GLY A 333 -18.31 -11.79 12.90
C GLY A 333 -19.60 -11.13 13.39
N GLN A 334 -19.54 -10.19 14.33
CA GLN A 334 -20.72 -9.43 14.77
C GLN A 334 -21.29 -8.53 13.68
N VAL A 335 -20.43 -7.85 12.91
CA VAL A 335 -20.84 -7.04 11.75
C VAL A 335 -21.49 -7.93 10.70
N VAL A 336 -20.82 -9.01 10.32
CA VAL A 336 -21.22 -9.95 9.29
C VAL A 336 -22.58 -10.59 9.59
N HIS A 337 -22.81 -11.01 10.83
CA HIS A 337 -24.05 -11.69 11.24
C HIS A 337 -25.18 -10.71 11.62
N SER A 338 -24.97 -9.40 11.49
CA SER A 338 -26.02 -8.42 11.72
C SER A 338 -27.10 -8.51 10.61
N ALA A 339 -28.31 -8.04 10.91
CA ALA A 339 -29.44 -8.16 9.98
C ALA A 339 -29.23 -7.41 8.64
N ASN A 340 -28.30 -6.45 8.60
CA ASN A 340 -27.87 -5.68 7.45
C ASN A 340 -26.34 -5.53 7.50
N GLY A 341 -25.61 -6.64 7.34
CA GLY A 341 -24.15 -6.69 7.50
C GLY A 341 -23.41 -5.55 6.80
N ASP A 342 -23.67 -5.36 5.51
CA ASP A 342 -23.09 -4.32 4.66
C ASP A 342 -23.28 -2.91 5.24
N ALA A 343 -24.53 -2.47 5.42
CA ALA A 343 -24.83 -1.17 6.05
C ALA A 343 -24.29 -1.03 7.49
N ALA A 344 -24.02 -2.14 8.20
CA ALA A 344 -23.38 -2.10 9.51
C ALA A 344 -21.85 -1.91 9.40
N LEU A 345 -21.23 -2.50 8.37
CA LEU A 345 -19.83 -2.28 8.01
C LEU A 345 -19.63 -0.82 7.56
N ASP A 346 -20.46 -0.30 6.65
CA ASP A 346 -20.37 1.11 6.19
C ASP A 346 -20.50 2.08 7.37
N ALA A 347 -21.47 1.82 8.25
CA ALA A 347 -21.69 2.65 9.43
C ALA A 347 -20.53 2.57 10.43
N LEU A 348 -19.82 1.44 10.50
CA LEU A 348 -18.62 1.28 11.31
C LEU A 348 -17.45 2.04 10.69
N VAL A 349 -17.17 1.84 9.40
CA VAL A 349 -16.10 2.52 8.67
C VAL A 349 -16.26 4.04 8.74
N ALA A 350 -17.46 4.55 8.47
CA ALA A 350 -17.75 5.98 8.58
C ALA A 350 -17.58 6.52 10.02
N GLN A 351 -17.81 5.70 11.05
CA GLN A 351 -17.54 6.07 12.44
C GLN A 351 -16.04 6.10 12.74
N LEU A 352 -15.26 5.18 12.18
CA LEU A 352 -13.82 5.11 12.33
C LEU A 352 -13.13 6.27 11.60
N GLN A 353 -13.48 6.55 10.34
CA GLN A 353 -12.99 7.71 9.59
C GLN A 353 -13.29 9.03 10.34
N ALA A 354 -14.50 9.17 10.89
CA ALA A 354 -14.88 10.36 11.66
C ALA A 354 -14.08 10.58 12.95
N VAL A 355 -13.35 9.58 13.43
CA VAL A 355 -12.47 9.70 14.60
C VAL A 355 -10.98 9.73 14.24
N GLY A 356 -10.64 9.78 12.95
CA GLY A 356 -9.25 9.84 12.45
C GLY A 356 -8.65 8.46 12.20
N MET A 357 -9.42 7.50 11.68
CA MET A 357 -8.85 6.31 11.04
C MET A 357 -8.44 6.68 9.61
N ASP A 358 -7.23 6.32 9.23
CA ASP A 358 -6.74 6.42 7.85
C ASP A 358 -6.97 5.08 7.14
N HIS A 359 -6.56 3.97 7.75
CA HIS A 359 -6.60 2.65 7.12
C HIS A 359 -7.45 1.64 7.90
N LEU A 360 -8.25 0.84 7.18
CA LEU A 360 -8.88 -0.38 7.72
C LEU A 360 -7.99 -1.59 7.40
N GLY A 361 -7.36 -2.17 8.41
CA GLY A 361 -6.57 -3.39 8.29
C GLY A 361 -7.42 -4.65 8.37
N LEU A 362 -7.36 -5.49 7.34
CA LEU A 362 -8.04 -6.79 7.27
C LEU A 362 -7.04 -7.92 7.00
N SER A 363 -7.17 -9.04 7.68
CA SER A 363 -6.46 -10.26 7.31
C SER A 363 -7.10 -10.92 6.09
N ALA A 364 -6.32 -11.75 5.39
CA ALA A 364 -6.83 -12.62 4.34
C ALA A 364 -8.06 -13.46 4.77
N GLY A 365 -8.09 -13.95 6.02
CA GLY A 365 -9.25 -14.70 6.54
C GLY A 365 -10.51 -13.85 6.63
N GLN A 366 -10.37 -12.61 7.08
CA GLN A 366 -11.46 -11.64 7.22
C GLN A 366 -12.03 -11.20 5.87
N VAL A 367 -11.18 -10.94 4.88
CA VAL A 367 -11.62 -10.64 3.50
C VAL A 367 -12.40 -11.82 2.92
N ALA A 368 -11.92 -13.05 3.11
CA ALA A 368 -12.63 -14.24 2.67
C ALA A 368 -13.98 -14.42 3.37
N GLU A 369 -14.08 -14.12 4.67
CA GLU A 369 -15.34 -14.17 5.42
C GLU A 369 -16.36 -13.14 4.91
N LEU A 370 -15.92 -11.90 4.67
CA LEU A 370 -16.76 -10.84 4.10
C LEU A 370 -17.28 -11.24 2.71
N ALA A 371 -16.38 -11.67 1.82
CA ALA A 371 -16.74 -12.08 0.46
C ALA A 371 -17.65 -13.33 0.43
N HIS A 372 -17.57 -14.21 1.42
CA HIS A 372 -18.45 -15.38 1.51
C HIS A 372 -19.83 -15.04 2.06
N SER A 373 -19.92 -14.08 2.98
CA SER A 373 -21.10 -13.87 3.81
C SER A 373 -22.20 -13.02 3.15
N GLY A 374 -21.93 -12.37 2.01
CA GLY A 374 -22.94 -11.62 1.28
C GLY A 374 -22.37 -10.62 0.29
N SER A 375 -23.24 -9.73 -0.19
CA SER A 375 -22.87 -8.53 -0.96
C SER A 375 -22.42 -7.44 0.02
N PHE A 376 -21.24 -7.62 0.60
CA PHE A 376 -20.54 -6.54 1.29
C PHE A 376 -19.80 -5.72 0.24
N SER A 377 -19.74 -4.41 0.43
CA SER A 377 -18.93 -3.46 -0.34
C SER A 377 -18.37 -2.40 0.60
N PHE A 378 -17.18 -1.91 0.31
CA PHE A 378 -16.72 -0.65 0.91
C PHE A 378 -17.30 0.53 0.12
N GLU A 379 -17.51 1.65 0.81
CA GLU A 379 -17.75 2.92 0.13
C GLU A 379 -16.44 3.40 -0.53
N PRO A 380 -16.53 4.20 -1.60
CA PRO A 380 -15.35 4.80 -2.24
C PRO A 380 -14.50 5.61 -1.28
N GLY A 381 -13.19 5.66 -1.54
CA GLY A 381 -12.22 6.43 -0.74
C GLY A 381 -11.86 5.81 0.62
N VAL A 382 -12.43 4.64 0.96
CA VAL A 382 -11.99 3.89 2.13
C VAL A 382 -10.67 3.20 1.81
N ASP A 383 -9.59 3.61 2.49
CA ASP A 383 -8.33 2.89 2.37
C ASP A 383 -8.38 1.56 3.14
N VAL A 384 -8.19 0.45 2.43
CA VAL A 384 -8.19 -0.90 3.00
C VAL A 384 -6.83 -1.53 2.81
N THR A 385 -6.20 -1.93 3.92
CA THR A 385 -4.97 -2.74 3.87
C THR A 385 -5.29 -4.20 4.11
N VAL A 386 -5.01 -5.06 3.13
CA VAL A 386 -5.19 -6.50 3.23
C VAL A 386 -3.87 -7.20 3.50
N ALA A 387 -3.74 -7.84 4.66
CA ALA A 387 -2.57 -8.63 5.02
C ALA A 387 -2.66 -10.04 4.44
N GLY A 388 -1.79 -10.31 3.47
CA GLY A 388 -1.58 -11.61 2.83
C GLY A 388 -2.58 -11.96 1.72
N THR A 389 -2.26 -12.99 0.93
CA THR A 389 -3.06 -13.37 -0.25
C THR A 389 -3.92 -14.62 -0.08
N GLY A 390 -4.01 -15.17 1.14
CA GLY A 390 -4.75 -16.40 1.43
C GLY A 390 -6.25 -16.34 1.09
N PHE A 391 -6.82 -15.14 0.96
CA PHE A 391 -8.23 -14.95 0.60
C PHE A 391 -8.55 -15.43 -0.82
N LEU A 392 -7.56 -15.48 -1.71
CA LEU A 392 -7.70 -16.00 -3.07
C LEU A 392 -7.83 -17.54 -3.09
N SER A 393 -7.24 -18.23 -2.10
CA SER A 393 -7.27 -19.69 -1.96
C SER A 393 -8.29 -20.19 -0.93
N ALA A 394 -8.87 -19.30 -0.13
CA ALA A 394 -9.71 -19.63 1.00
C ALA A 394 -10.82 -20.63 0.63
N THR A 395 -10.74 -21.81 1.25
CA THR A 395 -11.67 -22.92 1.02
C THR A 395 -13.07 -22.55 1.47
N GLY A 396 -13.95 -22.18 0.55
CA GLY A 396 -15.32 -21.79 0.85
C GLY A 396 -15.92 -20.85 -0.18
N LEU A 397 -15.08 -20.04 -0.81
CA LEU A 397 -15.41 -19.37 -2.06
C LEU A 397 -15.42 -20.42 -3.18
N VAL A 398 -16.47 -20.43 -4.01
CA VAL A 398 -16.52 -21.31 -5.18
C VAL A 398 -15.44 -20.81 -6.14
N ALA A 399 -14.29 -21.47 -6.15
CA ALA A 399 -13.18 -21.08 -7.01
C ALA A 399 -13.64 -20.79 -8.45
N GLY A 400 -13.22 -19.64 -8.98
CA GLY A 400 -13.60 -19.12 -10.29
C GLY A 400 -14.47 -17.86 -10.19
N ALA A 401 -15.08 -17.49 -11.32
CA ALA A 401 -15.65 -16.16 -11.57
C ALA A 401 -16.67 -15.64 -10.53
N GLU A 402 -17.35 -16.50 -9.76
CA GLU A 402 -18.29 -16.05 -8.72
C GLU A 402 -17.54 -15.50 -7.49
N ALA A 403 -16.43 -16.14 -7.10
CA ALA A 403 -15.57 -15.63 -6.04
C ALA A 403 -14.93 -14.30 -6.43
N ASP A 404 -14.41 -14.23 -7.66
CA ASP A 404 -13.80 -13.00 -8.18
C ASP A 404 -14.83 -11.87 -8.24
N GLN A 405 -16.08 -12.17 -8.59
CA GLN A 405 -17.17 -11.19 -8.57
C GLN A 405 -17.49 -10.69 -7.15
N HIS A 406 -17.48 -11.57 -6.15
CA HIS A 406 -17.72 -11.15 -4.76
C HIS A 406 -16.55 -10.32 -4.21
N LEU A 407 -15.31 -10.71 -4.52
CA LEU A 407 -14.13 -9.95 -4.10
C LEU A 407 -14.10 -8.58 -4.81
N SER A 408 -14.32 -8.54 -6.12
CA SER A 408 -14.41 -7.28 -6.88
C SER A 408 -15.55 -6.38 -6.40
N HIS A 409 -16.68 -6.94 -5.97
CA HIS A 409 -17.75 -6.14 -5.37
C HIS A 409 -17.40 -5.61 -3.98
N LEU A 410 -16.68 -6.40 -3.18
CA LEU A 410 -16.23 -6.03 -1.85
C LEU A 410 -15.17 -4.92 -1.90
N LEU A 411 -14.14 -5.14 -2.71
CA LEU A 411 -12.90 -4.37 -2.72
C LEU A 411 -12.86 -3.29 -3.80
N GLY A 412 -13.52 -3.48 -4.94
CA GLY A 412 -13.31 -2.63 -6.13
C GLY A 412 -13.87 -1.21 -6.09
N ALA A 413 -14.33 -0.74 -4.93
CA ALA A 413 -14.62 0.68 -4.71
C ALA A 413 -13.65 1.30 -3.68
N ALA A 414 -13.04 0.50 -2.82
CA ALA A 414 -12.06 0.97 -1.84
C ALA A 414 -10.69 1.15 -2.50
N ASP A 415 -9.83 1.94 -1.86
CA ASP A 415 -8.41 2.04 -2.19
C ASP A 415 -7.67 0.90 -1.47
N VAL A 416 -7.44 -0.20 -2.18
CA VAL A 416 -6.95 -1.45 -1.60
C VAL A 416 -5.44 -1.59 -1.79
N THR A 417 -4.74 -1.58 -0.67
CA THR A 417 -3.34 -1.99 -0.58
C THR A 417 -3.25 -3.45 -0.12
N VAL A 418 -2.67 -4.33 -0.94
CA VAL A 418 -2.40 -5.71 -0.53
C VAL A 418 -0.95 -5.82 -0.09
N GLN A 419 -0.74 -6.21 1.17
CA GLN A 419 0.59 -6.50 1.72
C GLN A 419 0.89 -7.99 1.54
N LEU A 420 1.99 -8.31 0.86
CA LEU A 420 2.43 -9.71 0.78
C LEU A 420 3.05 -10.13 2.10
N GLY A 421 2.63 -11.26 2.65
CA GLY A 421 3.35 -11.86 3.77
C GLY A 421 4.62 -12.58 3.31
N VAL A 422 5.56 -12.85 4.23
CA VAL A 422 6.76 -13.65 3.92
C VAL A 422 6.40 -15.01 3.32
N GLN A 423 5.33 -15.64 3.79
CA GLN A 423 4.88 -16.92 3.26
C GLN A 423 4.44 -16.80 1.80
N ASP A 424 3.79 -15.70 1.42
CA ASP A 424 3.36 -15.41 0.05
C ASP A 424 4.58 -15.29 -0.85
N VAL A 425 5.56 -14.48 -0.44
CA VAL A 425 6.82 -14.32 -1.15
C VAL A 425 7.56 -15.66 -1.27
N GLN A 426 7.64 -16.47 -0.20
CA GLN A 426 8.26 -17.80 -0.28
C GLN A 426 7.52 -18.77 -1.22
N ARG A 427 6.18 -18.70 -1.29
CA ARG A 427 5.39 -19.49 -2.25
C ARG A 427 5.68 -19.03 -3.68
N LEU A 428 5.79 -17.73 -3.90
CA LEU A 428 6.12 -17.13 -5.20
C LEU A 428 7.54 -17.52 -5.63
N LEU A 429 8.54 -17.38 -4.76
CA LEU A 429 9.93 -17.80 -5.01
C LEU A 429 10.04 -19.29 -5.42
N LYS A 430 9.15 -20.16 -4.90
CA LYS A 430 9.09 -21.58 -5.31
C LYS A 430 8.37 -21.79 -6.64
N SER A 431 7.44 -20.91 -6.99
CA SER A 431 6.56 -21.03 -8.17
C SER A 431 7.13 -20.32 -9.40
N GLY A 432 7.98 -19.30 -9.21
CA GLY A 432 8.61 -18.50 -10.24
C GLY A 432 7.81 -17.27 -10.65
N ASP A 433 8.42 -16.45 -11.50
CA ASP A 433 7.94 -15.13 -11.94
C ASP A 433 6.52 -15.12 -12.52
N ALA A 434 6.21 -16.06 -13.42
CA ALA A 434 4.86 -16.18 -13.99
C ALA A 434 3.75 -16.41 -12.95
N ALA A 435 4.08 -16.89 -11.73
CA ALA A 435 3.11 -17.00 -10.64
C ALA A 435 2.90 -15.66 -9.92
N MET A 436 3.91 -14.79 -9.87
CA MET A 436 3.77 -13.41 -9.43
C MET A 436 2.89 -12.63 -10.39
N ASP A 437 3.17 -12.71 -11.70
CA ASP A 437 2.34 -12.04 -12.71
C ASP A 437 0.87 -12.45 -12.59
N ALA A 438 0.62 -13.77 -12.49
CA ALA A 438 -0.73 -14.29 -12.33
C ALA A 438 -1.39 -13.86 -11.01
N LEU A 439 -0.61 -13.73 -9.93
CA LEU A 439 -1.09 -13.24 -8.64
C LEU A 439 -1.46 -11.76 -8.73
N VAL A 440 -0.55 -10.91 -9.19
CA VAL A 440 -0.77 -9.46 -9.34
C VAL A 440 -1.95 -9.20 -10.25
N GLN A 441 -2.03 -9.89 -11.39
CA GLN A 441 -3.16 -9.81 -12.31
C GLN A 441 -4.47 -10.23 -11.65
N HIS A 442 -4.47 -11.28 -10.82
CA HIS A 442 -5.68 -11.71 -10.09
C HIS A 442 -6.06 -10.68 -9.04
N LEU A 443 -5.10 -10.14 -8.29
CA LEU A 443 -5.32 -9.09 -7.29
C LEU A 443 -5.90 -7.82 -7.92
N GLN A 444 -5.33 -7.32 -9.02
CA GLN A 444 -5.87 -6.19 -9.77
C GLN A 444 -7.30 -6.48 -10.26
N GLY A 445 -7.55 -7.70 -10.76
CA GLY A 445 -8.88 -8.11 -11.22
C GLY A 445 -9.95 -8.16 -10.12
N VAL A 446 -9.55 -8.25 -8.85
CA VAL A 446 -10.47 -8.20 -7.69
C VAL A 446 -10.50 -6.84 -7.00
N GLY A 447 -9.85 -5.82 -7.57
CA GLY A 447 -9.85 -4.46 -7.04
C GLY A 447 -8.70 -4.16 -6.07
N MET A 448 -7.50 -4.71 -6.31
CA MET A 448 -6.27 -4.19 -5.69
C MET A 448 -5.76 -3.01 -6.51
N ASP A 449 -5.51 -1.89 -5.83
CA ASP A 449 -4.91 -0.71 -6.43
C ASP A 449 -3.39 -0.74 -6.26
N ARG A 450 -2.91 -1.11 -5.06
CA ARG A 450 -1.47 -1.09 -4.73
C ARG A 450 -1.00 -2.41 -4.14
N LEU A 451 0.19 -2.84 -4.55
CA LEU A 451 0.92 -3.94 -3.92
C LEU A 451 1.97 -3.37 -2.97
N SER A 452 1.83 -3.59 -1.67
CA SER A 452 2.84 -3.18 -0.68
C SER A 452 3.83 -4.32 -0.41
N LEU A 453 5.12 -3.97 -0.40
CA LEU A 453 6.23 -4.85 -0.12
C LEU A 453 7.20 -4.19 0.86
N ASP A 454 7.71 -4.97 1.82
CA ASP A 454 8.86 -4.52 2.60
C ASP A 454 10.18 -4.68 1.83
N ILE A 455 11.23 -3.99 2.27
CA ILE A 455 12.54 -4.04 1.60
C ILE A 455 13.19 -5.43 1.58
N GLY A 456 12.91 -6.27 2.57
CA GLY A 456 13.34 -7.67 2.62
C GLY A 456 12.68 -8.50 1.52
N GLN A 457 11.39 -8.29 1.28
CA GLN A 457 10.61 -8.93 0.24
C GLN A 457 11.06 -8.48 -1.15
N VAL A 458 11.22 -7.17 -1.37
CA VAL A 458 11.81 -6.62 -2.61
C VAL A 458 13.17 -7.26 -2.86
N GLY A 459 14.02 -7.35 -1.84
CA GLY A 459 15.32 -8.00 -1.95
C GLY A 459 15.24 -9.48 -2.29
N ALA A 460 14.32 -10.23 -1.68
CA ALA A 460 14.14 -11.65 -1.96
C ALA A 460 13.66 -11.90 -3.40
N LEU A 461 12.69 -11.12 -3.87
CA LEU A 461 12.16 -11.19 -5.23
C LEU A 461 13.21 -10.79 -6.28
N ALA A 462 13.95 -9.70 -6.03
CA ALA A 462 15.01 -9.22 -6.91
C ALA A 462 16.17 -10.22 -7.05
N HIS A 463 16.49 -10.98 -5.99
CA HIS A 463 17.50 -12.06 -6.07
C HIS A 463 17.05 -13.25 -6.92
N ALA A 464 15.75 -13.44 -7.05
CA ALA A 464 15.17 -14.53 -7.82
C ALA A 464 14.80 -14.11 -9.25
N ASP A 465 15.25 -12.92 -9.69
CA ASP A 465 15.05 -12.37 -11.03
C ASP A 465 13.56 -12.25 -11.41
N PHE A 466 12.70 -11.87 -10.45
CA PHE A 466 11.30 -11.54 -10.72
C PHE A 466 11.19 -10.15 -11.38
N THR A 467 10.07 -9.90 -12.07
CA THR A 467 9.70 -8.60 -12.66
C THR A 467 8.23 -8.30 -12.41
N PHE A 468 7.87 -7.02 -12.24
CA PHE A 468 6.46 -6.60 -12.28
C PHE A 468 6.03 -6.23 -13.69
N ALA A 469 4.74 -6.45 -13.98
CA ALA A 469 4.13 -5.97 -15.22
C ALA A 469 4.05 -4.44 -15.22
N ALA A 470 4.19 -3.84 -16.41
CA ALA A 470 4.06 -2.40 -16.61
C ALA A 470 2.79 -1.82 -15.97
N GLY A 471 2.94 -0.71 -15.25
CA GLY A 471 1.84 -0.01 -14.58
C GLY A 471 1.30 -0.71 -13.33
N THR A 472 1.97 -1.76 -12.82
CA THR A 472 1.64 -2.28 -11.49
C THR A 472 2.04 -1.24 -10.45
N ALA A 473 1.09 -0.68 -9.70
CA ALA A 473 1.45 0.21 -8.60
C ALA A 473 2.03 -0.61 -7.44
N VAL A 474 3.29 -0.33 -7.10
CA VAL A 474 4.04 -1.00 -6.04
C VAL A 474 4.45 0.04 -5.00
N VAL A 475 4.06 -0.19 -3.76
CA VAL A 475 4.54 0.59 -2.62
C VAL A 475 5.64 -0.19 -1.93
N VAL A 476 6.83 0.41 -1.79
CA VAL A 476 7.91 -0.15 -0.98
C VAL A 476 7.90 0.56 0.37
N ASP A 477 7.35 -0.12 1.37
CA ASP A 477 7.20 0.40 2.72
C ASP A 477 8.49 0.21 3.54
N ASN A 478 8.69 1.12 4.52
CA ASN A 478 9.78 1.10 5.49
C ASN A 478 11.17 0.90 4.87
N PHE A 479 11.44 1.60 3.77
CA PHE A 479 12.74 1.52 3.12
C PHE A 479 13.84 1.99 4.08
N ASP A 480 14.79 1.10 4.42
CA ASP A 480 15.97 1.41 5.24
C ASP A 480 17.29 1.13 4.50
N PHE A 481 18.28 1.94 4.80
CA PHE A 481 19.67 1.83 4.34
C PHE A 481 20.46 0.85 5.19
N ALA A 482 20.01 -0.39 5.31
CA ALA A 482 20.89 -1.39 5.88
C ALA A 482 22.16 -1.49 4.99
N PRO A 483 23.38 -1.32 5.55
CA PRO A 483 24.61 -1.35 4.77
C PRO A 483 24.69 -2.66 4.00
N ALA A 484 24.84 -2.57 2.67
CA ALA A 484 24.81 -3.70 1.75
C ALA A 484 25.58 -4.90 2.32
N THR A 485 24.84 -5.90 2.80
CA THR A 485 25.43 -7.18 3.13
C THR A 485 25.78 -7.88 1.82
N SER A 486 26.60 -8.93 1.86
CA SER A 486 26.87 -9.71 0.64
C SER A 486 25.62 -10.35 0.02
N ASN A 487 24.47 -10.29 0.71
CA ASN A 487 23.18 -10.83 0.30
C ASN A 487 22.13 -9.73 0.09
N SER A 488 22.50 -8.44 0.11
CA SER A 488 21.58 -7.36 -0.24
C SER A 488 21.49 -7.25 -1.77
N PRO A 489 20.30 -7.03 -2.34
CA PRO A 489 20.14 -6.91 -3.78
C PRO A 489 20.97 -5.73 -4.27
N THR A 490 21.59 -5.87 -5.43
CA THR A 490 22.24 -4.71 -6.07
C THR A 490 21.16 -3.75 -6.60
N PRO A 491 21.43 -2.44 -6.72
CA PRO A 491 20.49 -1.50 -7.33
C PRO A 491 20.02 -1.95 -8.72
N ALA A 492 20.87 -2.64 -9.48
CA ALA A 492 20.50 -3.20 -10.79
C ALA A 492 19.50 -4.37 -10.69
N GLN A 493 19.52 -5.16 -9.61
CA GLN A 493 18.54 -6.22 -9.39
C GLN A 493 17.20 -5.65 -8.92
N VAL A 494 17.24 -4.63 -8.05
CA VAL A 494 16.01 -3.92 -7.64
C VAL A 494 15.38 -3.22 -8.84
N SER A 495 16.20 -2.52 -9.65
CA SER A 495 15.76 -1.91 -10.92
C SER A 495 15.19 -2.92 -11.91
N ALA A 496 15.71 -4.15 -11.95
CA ALA A 496 15.14 -5.19 -12.80
C ALA A 496 13.77 -5.65 -12.29
N LEU A 497 13.60 -5.79 -10.97
CA LEU A 497 12.33 -6.17 -10.35
C LEU A 497 11.25 -5.11 -10.54
N LEU A 498 11.59 -3.88 -10.19
CA LEU A 498 10.68 -2.73 -10.16
C LEU A 498 10.45 -2.09 -11.52
N GLY A 499 11.24 -2.45 -12.54
CA GLY A 499 11.57 -1.57 -13.67
C GLY A 499 10.44 -0.92 -14.47
N GLU A 500 9.25 -1.54 -14.58
CA GLU A 500 8.08 -0.95 -15.27
C GLU A 500 6.88 -0.75 -14.34
N ALA A 501 7.01 -1.08 -13.06
CA ALA A 501 6.00 -0.78 -12.05
C ALA A 501 5.96 0.73 -11.78
N ASP A 502 4.81 1.24 -11.35
CA ASP A 502 4.71 2.58 -10.77
C ASP A 502 5.10 2.45 -9.29
N VAL A 503 6.31 2.88 -8.95
CA VAL A 503 6.90 2.64 -7.64
C VAL A 503 6.82 3.89 -6.78
N THR A 504 6.07 3.75 -5.69
CA THR A 504 6.12 4.66 -4.56
C THR A 504 7.03 4.09 -3.48
N ILE A 505 8.03 4.86 -3.05
CA ILE A 505 8.91 4.46 -1.93
C ILE A 505 8.55 5.30 -0.70
N ARG A 506 8.33 4.64 0.44
CA ARG A 506 8.21 5.27 1.75
C ARG A 506 9.47 5.04 2.56
N LEU A 507 10.08 6.11 3.05
CA LEU A 507 11.25 6.00 3.91
C LEU A 507 10.84 5.63 5.33
N SER A 508 11.59 4.74 5.96
CA SER A 508 11.49 4.56 7.41
C SER A 508 11.99 5.81 8.16
N GLU A 509 11.46 6.05 9.37
CA GLU A 509 11.98 7.11 10.26
C GLU A 509 13.48 6.95 10.56
N LEU A 510 13.93 5.70 10.63
CA LEU A 510 15.34 5.36 10.79
C LEU A 510 16.16 5.83 9.58
N ALA A 511 15.68 5.62 8.35
CA ALA A 511 16.33 6.09 7.13
C ALA A 511 16.41 7.61 7.08
N VAL A 512 15.33 8.31 7.42
CA VAL A 512 15.30 9.78 7.49
C VAL A 512 16.30 10.29 8.53
N THR A 513 16.30 9.72 9.73
CA THR A 513 17.27 10.04 10.78
C THR A 513 18.72 9.82 10.31
N GLN A 514 19.01 8.72 9.61
CA GLN A 514 20.34 8.43 9.08
C GLN A 514 20.77 9.43 8.00
N VAL A 515 19.85 9.84 7.13
CA VAL A 515 20.06 10.86 6.10
C VAL A 515 20.33 12.22 6.74
N VAL A 516 19.55 12.62 7.74
CA VAL A 516 19.76 13.84 8.52
C VAL A 516 21.13 13.86 9.20
N GLN A 517 21.57 12.73 9.76
CA GLN A 517 22.91 12.61 10.35
C GLN A 517 24.04 12.66 9.31
N SER A 518 23.79 12.20 8.09
CA SER A 518 24.76 12.12 6.99
C SER A 518 24.86 13.42 6.19
N GLY A 519 23.82 14.26 6.23
CA GLY A 519 23.75 15.54 5.54
C GLY A 519 23.07 15.48 4.17
N ASP A 520 22.74 16.65 3.64
CA ASP A 520 21.99 16.89 2.39
C ASP A 520 22.48 16.07 1.18
N ALA A 521 23.79 16.00 0.95
CA ALA A 521 24.37 15.21 -0.14
C ALA A 521 24.09 13.69 -0.05
N ALA A 522 23.72 13.19 1.14
CA ALA A 522 23.27 11.81 1.30
C ALA A 522 21.81 11.62 0.89
N LEU A 523 20.95 12.65 1.08
CA LEU A 523 19.60 12.67 0.54
C LEU A 523 19.63 12.70 -0.99
N ASP A 524 20.44 13.58 -1.60
CA ASP A 524 20.59 13.64 -3.07
C ASP A 524 21.04 12.29 -3.64
N ALA A 525 22.05 11.68 -3.01
CA ALA A 525 22.57 10.39 -3.42
C ALA A 525 21.54 9.27 -3.26
N LEU A 526 20.67 9.36 -2.24
CA LEU A 526 19.57 8.43 -2.06
C LEU A 526 18.54 8.59 -3.16
N VAL A 527 18.00 9.79 -3.36
CA VAL A 527 16.96 10.04 -4.36
C VAL A 527 17.44 9.61 -5.73
N ALA A 528 18.68 9.96 -6.11
CA ALA A 528 19.28 9.50 -7.36
C ALA A 528 19.45 7.96 -7.43
N GLN A 529 19.76 7.31 -6.31
CA GLN A 529 19.83 5.85 -6.25
C GLN A 529 18.44 5.22 -6.38
N LEU A 530 17.42 5.75 -5.71
CA LEU A 530 16.03 5.28 -5.78
C LEU A 530 15.48 5.44 -7.20
N GLN A 531 15.67 6.59 -7.83
CA GLN A 531 15.32 6.82 -9.24
C GLN A 531 16.05 5.82 -10.15
N GLY A 532 17.33 5.54 -9.89
CA GLY A 532 18.09 4.50 -10.60
C GLY A 532 17.61 3.07 -10.33
N MET A 533 16.80 2.86 -9.29
CA MET A 533 16.12 1.60 -8.97
C MET A 533 14.70 1.53 -9.53
N GLY A 534 14.23 2.56 -10.26
CA GLY A 534 12.88 2.62 -10.82
C GLY A 534 11.85 3.23 -9.86
N MET A 535 12.26 4.09 -8.91
CA MET A 535 11.31 4.89 -8.14
C MET A 535 10.71 5.98 -9.02
N ASP A 536 9.38 6.05 -9.04
CA ASP A 536 8.61 7.13 -9.68
C ASP A 536 8.30 8.22 -8.66
N HIS A 537 7.87 7.83 -7.46
CA HIS A 537 7.47 8.75 -6.39
C HIS A 537 8.19 8.44 -5.08
N LEU A 538 8.71 9.47 -4.42
CA LEU A 538 9.12 9.41 -3.02
C LEU A 538 8.00 9.96 -2.16
N GLU A 539 7.35 9.11 -1.37
CA GLU A 539 6.30 9.54 -0.46
C GLU A 539 6.91 9.83 0.93
N LEU A 540 6.58 11.01 1.46
CA LEU A 540 7.03 11.48 2.77
C LEU A 540 5.81 11.89 3.60
N ASN A 541 5.78 11.43 4.85
CA ASN A 541 4.79 11.96 5.79
C ASN A 541 5.18 13.40 6.23
N ALA A 542 4.22 14.13 6.77
CA ALA A 542 4.44 15.50 7.22
C ALA A 542 5.53 15.64 8.31
N GLY A 543 5.72 14.64 9.18
CA GLY A 543 6.78 14.62 10.19
C GLY A 543 8.19 14.55 9.57
N GLN A 544 8.36 13.72 8.55
CA GLN A 544 9.61 13.57 7.80
C GLN A 544 9.97 14.86 7.05
N VAL A 545 8.98 15.51 6.42
CA VAL A 545 9.17 16.82 5.78
C VAL A 545 9.67 17.87 6.78
N VAL A 546 9.09 17.89 7.98
CA VAL A 546 9.50 18.79 9.07
C VAL A 546 10.94 18.54 9.50
N GLU A 547 11.33 17.28 9.67
CA GLU A 547 12.69 16.92 10.08
C GLU A 547 13.73 17.33 9.02
N LEU A 548 13.47 17.02 7.74
CA LEU A 548 14.32 17.40 6.62
C LEU A 548 14.42 18.93 6.47
N ALA A 549 13.32 19.64 6.65
CA ALA A 549 13.30 21.10 6.57
C ALA A 549 14.07 21.76 7.73
N HIS A 550 13.97 21.24 8.96
CA HIS A 550 14.80 21.70 10.08
C HIS A 550 16.29 21.50 9.83
N ALA A 551 16.64 20.40 9.16
CA ALA A 551 18.00 20.10 8.76
C ALA A 551 18.53 21.02 7.64
N ASN A 552 17.64 21.80 6.99
CA ASN A 552 17.90 22.67 5.83
C ASN A 552 18.41 21.88 4.61
N PHE A 553 17.72 20.79 4.29
CA PHE A 553 18.01 19.98 3.12
C PHE A 553 17.25 20.54 1.90
N SER A 554 17.59 20.06 0.71
CA SER A 554 16.89 20.36 -0.54
C SER A 554 16.81 19.12 -1.42
N PHE A 555 15.71 18.97 -2.17
CA PHE A 555 15.63 17.96 -3.23
C PHE A 555 16.30 18.45 -4.52
N ASP A 556 16.83 17.52 -5.31
CA ASP A 556 17.32 17.79 -6.65
C ASP A 556 16.17 18.07 -7.62
N ALA A 557 16.45 18.87 -8.65
CA ALA A 557 15.44 19.23 -9.64
C ALA A 557 14.90 18.01 -10.40
N GLY A 558 13.57 17.89 -10.46
CA GLY A 558 12.88 16.76 -11.10
C GLY A 558 12.75 15.52 -10.22
N ALA A 559 13.07 15.59 -8.93
CA ALA A 559 12.57 14.61 -7.97
C ALA A 559 11.05 14.75 -7.86
N SER A 560 10.31 13.64 -7.97
CA SER A 560 8.86 13.60 -7.78
C SER A 560 8.58 13.20 -6.35
N ILE A 561 8.00 14.11 -5.58
CA ILE A 561 7.76 13.95 -4.14
C ILE A 561 6.26 14.03 -3.89
N THR A 562 5.72 13.01 -3.22
CA THR A 562 4.38 13.06 -2.67
C THR A 562 4.48 13.31 -1.17
N VAL A 563 3.78 14.31 -0.66
CA VAL A 563 3.71 14.57 0.78
C VAL A 563 2.31 14.25 1.27
N THR A 564 2.20 13.32 2.21
CA THR A 564 0.91 12.97 2.82
C THR A 564 0.60 13.89 4.00
N GLY A 565 -0.53 14.58 3.89
CA GLY A 565 -1.06 15.50 4.89
C GLY A 565 -0.45 16.91 4.86
N THR A 566 -1.16 17.88 5.44
CA THR A 566 -0.76 19.31 5.44
C THR A 566 -0.13 19.79 6.75
N GLY A 567 -0.08 18.95 7.79
CA GLY A 567 0.33 19.40 9.11
C GLY A 567 1.79 19.90 9.23
N PHE A 568 2.64 19.61 8.23
CA PHE A 568 3.99 20.17 8.13
C PHE A 568 4.00 21.71 8.02
N LEU A 569 2.90 22.31 7.52
CA LEU A 569 2.72 23.77 7.43
C LEU A 569 2.60 24.44 8.81
N HIS A 570 2.25 23.66 9.85
CA HIS A 570 1.98 24.18 11.20
C HIS A 570 2.91 23.59 12.27
N ALA A 571 3.73 22.61 11.91
CA ALA A 571 4.68 21.98 12.81
C ALA A 571 5.66 23.02 13.40
N GLY A 572 5.61 23.15 14.73
CA GLY A 572 6.25 24.23 15.46
C GLY A 572 7.77 24.24 15.32
N GLY A 573 8.29 25.09 14.43
CA GLY A 573 9.71 25.37 14.30
C GLY A 573 10.23 25.46 12.87
N VAL A 574 9.50 24.91 11.89
CA VAL A 574 9.86 25.08 10.48
C VAL A 574 9.40 26.45 10.02
N THR A 575 10.23 27.16 9.27
CA THR A 575 9.85 28.40 8.60
C THR A 575 9.45 28.12 7.15
N GLU A 576 8.57 28.94 6.57
CA GLU A 576 8.23 28.86 5.13
C GLU A 576 9.48 28.86 4.25
N GLN A 577 10.52 29.62 4.64
CA GLN A 577 11.79 29.64 3.91
C GLN A 577 12.51 28.28 3.94
N GLN A 578 12.39 27.51 5.02
CA GLN A 578 12.99 26.17 5.11
C GLN A 578 12.19 25.16 4.29
N LEU A 579 10.85 25.24 4.32
CA LEU A 579 10.00 24.42 3.45
C LEU A 579 10.27 24.72 1.97
N HIS A 580 10.28 26.01 1.61
CA HIS A 580 10.62 26.45 0.26
C HIS A 580 12.00 25.98 -0.17
N HIS A 581 13.01 26.05 0.70
CA HIS A 581 14.33 25.53 0.36
C HIS A 581 14.33 24.02 0.11
N LEU A 582 13.52 23.27 0.86
CA LEU A 582 13.39 21.83 0.72
C LEU A 582 12.69 21.44 -0.59
N LEU A 583 11.58 22.11 -0.92
CA LEU A 583 10.60 21.66 -1.92
C LEU A 583 10.69 22.37 -3.28
N ASP A 584 11.17 23.63 -3.37
CA ASP A 584 11.18 24.48 -4.61
C ASP A 584 11.74 23.83 -5.88
N ALA A 585 12.70 22.92 -5.75
CA ALA A 585 13.32 22.29 -6.92
C ALA A 585 12.60 21.02 -7.37
N ALA A 586 11.90 20.32 -6.47
CA ALA A 586 11.18 19.08 -6.77
C ALA A 586 9.83 19.38 -7.43
N ASP A 587 9.24 18.36 -8.05
CA ASP A 587 7.82 18.34 -8.41
C ASP A 587 7.07 17.77 -7.19
N VAL A 588 6.44 18.65 -6.41
CA VAL A 588 5.85 18.28 -5.13
C VAL A 588 4.34 18.29 -5.24
N THR A 589 3.75 17.12 -4.99
CA THR A 589 2.30 16.95 -4.84
C THR A 589 1.98 16.72 -3.36
N VAL A 590 1.13 17.55 -2.76
CA VAL A 590 0.63 17.34 -1.40
C VAL A 590 -0.72 16.66 -1.48
N GLN A 591 -0.85 15.48 -0.90
CA GLN A 591 -2.12 14.78 -0.76
C GLN A 591 -2.80 15.26 0.53
N MET A 592 -3.98 15.86 0.40
CA MET A 592 -4.74 16.35 1.54
C MET A 592 -5.51 15.19 2.19
N SER A 593 -5.40 15.03 3.51
CA SER A 593 -6.21 14.04 4.22
C SER A 593 -7.63 14.55 4.48
N ASP A 594 -8.56 13.63 4.76
CA ASP A 594 -9.91 13.98 5.22
C ASP A 594 -9.89 14.81 6.50
N GLN A 595 -8.92 14.53 7.37
CA GLN A 595 -8.69 15.31 8.56
C GLN A 595 -8.31 16.76 8.23
N ASP A 596 -7.32 16.96 7.36
CA ASP A 596 -6.86 18.30 6.98
C ASP A 596 -8.06 19.14 6.53
N LEU A 597 -8.88 18.57 5.66
CA LEU A 597 -10.08 19.21 5.16
C LEU A 597 -11.13 19.47 6.27
N GLY A 598 -11.30 18.49 7.17
CA GLY A 598 -12.16 18.61 8.35
C GLY A 598 -11.77 19.77 9.26
N GLU A 599 -10.47 19.95 9.52
CA GLU A 599 -9.92 21.08 10.30
C GLU A 599 -10.14 22.42 9.59
N LEU A 600 -9.91 22.50 8.28
CA LEU A 600 -10.22 23.70 7.49
C LEU A 600 -11.70 24.07 7.59
N PHE A 601 -12.60 23.08 7.61
CA PHE A 601 -14.04 23.27 7.76
C PHE A 601 -14.52 23.58 9.19
N LYS A 602 -13.67 23.38 10.22
CA LYS A 602 -13.92 23.86 11.59
C LYS A 602 -13.68 25.36 11.71
N SER A 603 -12.91 25.97 10.80
CA SER A 603 -12.74 27.43 10.75
C SER A 603 -14.07 28.16 10.59
N ALA A 604 -14.20 29.31 11.28
CA ALA A 604 -15.35 30.20 11.12
C ALA A 604 -15.45 30.81 9.70
N ASN A 605 -14.34 30.78 8.95
CA ASN A 605 -14.26 31.20 7.56
C ASN A 605 -13.43 30.18 6.77
N ALA A 606 -14.08 29.06 6.40
CA ALA A 606 -13.43 27.96 5.70
C ALA A 606 -12.78 28.38 4.38
N VAL A 607 -13.39 29.30 3.61
CA VAL A 607 -12.79 29.83 2.37
C VAL A 607 -11.43 30.45 2.64
N ALA A 608 -11.35 31.37 3.62
CA ALA A 608 -10.08 31.99 3.95
C ALA A 608 -9.06 31.01 4.54
N ALA A 609 -9.51 29.96 5.23
CA ALA A 609 -8.60 28.93 5.74
C ALA A 609 -8.00 28.11 4.57
N ILE A 610 -8.81 27.76 3.57
CA ILE A 610 -8.33 27.08 2.36
C ILE A 610 -7.43 28.01 1.56
N ASP A 611 -7.83 29.27 1.31
CA ASP A 611 -7.00 30.25 0.59
C ASP A 611 -5.65 30.51 1.31
N ASP A 612 -5.66 30.59 2.64
CA ASP A 612 -4.44 30.75 3.44
C ASP A 612 -3.56 29.48 3.32
N MET A 613 -4.14 28.28 3.38
CA MET A 613 -3.42 27.02 3.20
C MET A 613 -2.80 26.89 1.81
N THR A 614 -3.55 27.17 0.74
CA THR A 614 -3.05 27.10 -0.64
C THR A 614 -1.94 28.12 -0.88
N GLN A 615 -2.05 29.31 -0.27
CA GLN A 615 -0.96 30.29 -0.28
C GLN A 615 0.28 29.77 0.45
N HIS A 616 0.12 29.13 1.62
CA HIS A 616 1.25 28.54 2.36
C HIS A 616 1.91 27.39 1.59
N LEU A 617 1.13 26.55 0.90
CA LEU A 617 1.64 25.48 0.04
C LEU A 617 2.43 26.06 -1.14
N HIS A 618 1.88 27.04 -1.86
CA HIS A 618 2.58 27.73 -2.94
C HIS A 618 3.87 28.40 -2.43
N ASP A 619 3.83 29.09 -1.29
CA ASP A 619 5.02 29.73 -0.71
C ASP A 619 6.05 28.71 -0.20
N ALA A 620 5.62 27.52 0.18
CA ALA A 620 6.48 26.38 0.49
C ALA A 620 7.08 25.73 -0.76
N GLY A 621 6.71 26.14 -1.98
CA GLY A 621 7.21 25.56 -3.23
C GLY A 621 6.52 24.25 -3.63
N VAL A 622 5.29 24.03 -3.18
CA VAL A 622 4.45 22.92 -3.66
C VAL A 622 3.89 23.26 -5.03
N ASP A 623 3.84 22.28 -5.94
CA ASP A 623 3.35 22.44 -7.31
C ASP A 623 1.87 22.07 -7.42
N ALA A 624 1.49 20.96 -6.77
CA ALA A 624 0.15 20.41 -6.87
C ALA A 624 -0.47 20.04 -5.51
N LEU A 625 -1.79 20.20 -5.42
CA LEU A 625 -2.63 19.66 -4.35
C LEU A 625 -3.42 18.48 -4.92
N SER A 626 -3.19 17.29 -4.40
CA SER A 626 -4.00 16.11 -4.70
C SER A 626 -5.23 16.05 -3.78
N LEU A 627 -6.37 15.72 -4.38
CA LEU A 627 -7.64 15.44 -3.72
C LEU A 627 -8.12 14.06 -4.14
N GLY A 628 -8.30 13.16 -3.17
CA GLY A 628 -9.08 11.94 -3.39
C GLY A 628 -10.57 12.25 -3.55
N VAL A 629 -11.35 11.20 -3.84
CA VAL A 629 -12.79 11.30 -4.13
C VAL A 629 -13.54 11.89 -2.95
N ASP A 630 -13.26 11.41 -1.75
CA ASP A 630 -13.94 11.84 -0.53
C ASP A 630 -13.60 13.30 -0.18
N GLN A 631 -12.35 13.71 -0.31
CA GLN A 631 -11.96 15.10 -0.12
C GLN A 631 -12.65 16.02 -1.15
N ALA A 632 -12.70 15.60 -2.42
CA ALA A 632 -13.38 16.35 -3.46
C ALA A 632 -14.90 16.46 -3.19
N LEU A 633 -15.56 15.35 -2.83
CA LEU A 633 -16.99 15.34 -2.50
C LEU A 633 -17.29 16.14 -1.23
N ALA A 634 -16.46 16.03 -0.19
CA ALA A 634 -16.57 16.84 1.03
C ALA A 634 -16.43 18.34 0.73
N LEU A 635 -15.54 18.71 -0.18
CA LEU A 635 -15.40 20.08 -0.68
C LEU A 635 -16.65 20.54 -1.44
N ALA A 636 -17.17 19.69 -2.31
CA ALA A 636 -18.40 19.93 -3.06
C ALA A 636 -19.60 20.16 -2.13
N ASP A 637 -19.77 19.31 -1.12
CA ASP A 637 -20.83 19.36 -0.12
C ASP A 637 -20.73 20.59 0.78
N ALA A 638 -19.51 20.95 1.18
CA ALA A 638 -19.25 22.18 1.91
C ALA A 638 -19.67 23.41 1.09
N GLY A 639 -19.50 23.39 -0.23
CA GLY A 639 -20.00 24.40 -1.16
C GLY A 639 -21.52 24.39 -1.35
N ALA A 640 -22.12 23.22 -1.56
CA ALA A 640 -23.51 23.07 -1.97
C ALA A 640 -24.51 23.13 -0.81
N ALA A 641 -24.27 22.37 0.26
CA ALA A 641 -25.24 22.11 1.31
C ALA A 641 -25.10 23.05 2.50
N SER A 642 -23.86 23.37 2.88
CA SER A 642 -23.58 24.06 4.14
C SER A 642 -23.53 25.60 3.99
N GLY A 643 -23.28 26.10 2.78
CA GLY A 643 -22.98 27.51 2.52
C GLY A 643 -21.73 28.02 3.24
N LYS A 644 -20.91 27.12 3.82
CA LYS A 644 -19.66 27.46 4.52
C LYS A 644 -18.64 28.07 3.56
N LEU A 645 -18.55 27.54 2.34
CA LEU A 645 -17.66 28.06 1.30
C LEU A 645 -18.29 29.18 0.45
N GLY A 646 -19.60 29.39 0.59
CA GLY A 646 -20.33 30.36 -0.23
C GLY A 646 -20.28 30.03 -1.72
N ASN A 647 -20.32 31.08 -2.56
CA ASN A 647 -20.28 30.95 -4.03
C ASN A 647 -18.96 31.48 -4.63
N ALA A 648 -17.93 31.71 -3.81
CA ALA A 648 -16.64 32.16 -4.31
C ALA A 648 -15.85 30.94 -4.81
N ALA A 649 -15.14 31.10 -5.93
CA ALA A 649 -14.08 30.16 -6.29
C ALA A 649 -12.96 30.27 -5.26
N LEU A 650 -12.30 29.16 -4.99
CA LEU A 650 -11.11 29.08 -4.17
C LEU A 650 -9.93 29.66 -4.97
N ASP A 651 -9.09 30.45 -4.32
CA ASP A 651 -7.85 30.90 -4.94
C ASP A 651 -6.77 29.83 -4.67
N MET A 652 -6.48 29.00 -5.67
CA MET A 652 -5.43 27.98 -5.56
C MET A 652 -4.03 28.59 -5.72
N ASN A 653 -3.91 29.91 -5.91
CA ASN A 653 -2.64 30.63 -6.00
C ASN A 653 -1.67 30.08 -7.06
N GLY A 654 -2.20 29.43 -8.11
CA GLY A 654 -1.41 28.80 -9.16
C GLY A 654 -0.98 27.36 -8.90
N LEU A 655 -1.41 26.76 -7.78
CA LEU A 655 -1.30 25.31 -7.57
C LEU A 655 -2.19 24.58 -8.57
N GLU A 656 -1.65 23.51 -9.14
CA GLU A 656 -2.43 22.49 -9.84
C GLU A 656 -3.27 21.73 -8.80
N VAL A 657 -4.51 21.37 -9.15
CA VAL A 657 -5.35 20.47 -8.36
C VAL A 657 -5.48 19.16 -9.09
N LYS A 658 -4.89 18.10 -8.53
CA LYS A 658 -4.97 16.74 -9.05
C LYS A 658 -6.15 16.01 -8.39
N LEU A 659 -6.98 15.37 -9.19
CA LEU A 659 -8.05 14.48 -8.73
C LEU A 659 -7.57 13.05 -8.94
N ASP A 660 -7.19 12.37 -7.85
CA ASP A 660 -6.41 11.13 -7.90
C ASP A 660 -7.23 9.90 -8.30
N ASP A 661 -8.55 9.93 -8.16
CA ASP A 661 -9.46 8.93 -8.74
C ASP A 661 -10.66 9.62 -9.41
N ALA A 662 -10.38 10.09 -10.62
CA ALA A 662 -11.36 10.77 -11.44
C ALA A 662 -12.53 9.86 -11.87
N LEU A 663 -12.28 8.55 -11.98
CA LEU A 663 -13.29 7.60 -12.38
C LEU A 663 -14.33 7.40 -11.27
N ALA A 664 -13.91 7.11 -10.04
CA ALA A 664 -14.83 6.99 -8.92
C ALA A 664 -15.52 8.33 -8.64
N LEU A 665 -14.81 9.46 -8.71
CA LEU A 665 -15.46 10.76 -8.58
C LEU A 665 -16.56 10.92 -9.63
N ALA A 666 -16.29 10.57 -10.89
CA ALA A 666 -17.30 10.57 -11.92
C ALA A 666 -18.45 9.60 -11.57
N GLN A 667 -18.19 8.39 -11.10
CA GLN A 667 -19.24 7.40 -10.81
C GLN A 667 -20.15 7.83 -9.65
N HIS A 668 -19.59 8.38 -8.58
CA HIS A 668 -20.25 8.63 -7.31
C HIS A 668 -20.82 10.04 -7.16
N ALA A 669 -20.16 11.05 -7.74
CA ALA A 669 -20.61 12.42 -7.61
C ALA A 669 -21.98 12.66 -8.26
N THR A 670 -22.85 13.35 -7.53
CA THR A 670 -24.10 13.86 -8.06
C THR A 670 -23.84 15.05 -8.97
N GLY A 671 -24.74 15.32 -9.92
CA GLY A 671 -24.62 16.52 -10.77
C GLY A 671 -24.64 17.85 -10.01
N ALA A 672 -25.06 17.86 -8.73
CA ALA A 672 -24.99 19.04 -7.87
C ALA A 672 -23.61 19.19 -7.21
N GLU A 673 -22.97 18.08 -6.82
CA GLU A 673 -21.58 18.06 -6.34
C GLU A 673 -20.62 18.47 -7.46
N LEU A 674 -20.74 17.90 -8.66
CA LEU A 674 -19.90 18.27 -9.80
C LEU A 674 -19.99 19.77 -10.12
N GLN A 675 -21.19 20.35 -10.14
CA GLN A 675 -21.37 21.80 -10.31
C GLN A 675 -20.84 22.64 -9.14
N ALA A 676 -20.71 22.06 -7.95
CA ALA A 676 -20.09 22.71 -6.82
C ALA A 676 -18.56 22.69 -6.96
N LEU A 677 -17.97 21.57 -7.38
CA LEU A 677 -16.56 21.45 -7.73
C LEU A 677 -16.17 22.43 -8.83
N ASP A 678 -16.86 22.45 -9.97
CA ASP A 678 -16.60 23.38 -11.09
C ASP A 678 -16.56 24.84 -10.61
N ARG A 679 -17.47 25.20 -9.70
CA ARG A 679 -17.50 26.56 -9.15
C ARG A 679 -16.37 26.84 -8.17
N LEU A 680 -16.04 25.87 -7.32
CA LEU A 680 -15.02 26.02 -6.28
C LEU A 680 -13.62 26.00 -6.89
N LEU A 681 -13.39 25.10 -7.84
CA LEU A 681 -12.10 24.85 -8.48
C LEU A 681 -11.94 25.56 -9.83
N GLY A 682 -12.96 26.20 -10.40
CA GLY A 682 -12.87 26.81 -11.74
C GLY A 682 -11.93 28.03 -11.88
N ALA A 683 -11.12 28.32 -10.87
CA ALA A 683 -9.98 29.25 -10.94
C ALA A 683 -8.62 28.54 -10.79
N ALA A 684 -8.64 27.26 -10.41
CA ALA A 684 -7.50 26.36 -10.34
C ALA A 684 -7.21 25.78 -11.71
N ASP A 685 -6.00 25.28 -11.89
CA ASP A 685 -5.65 24.39 -12.98
C ASP A 685 -5.95 22.96 -12.52
N THR A 686 -6.97 22.31 -13.07
CA THR A 686 -7.47 21.02 -12.57
C THR A 686 -7.13 19.86 -13.49
N THR A 687 -6.41 18.87 -12.96
CA THR A 687 -6.02 17.67 -13.69
C THR A 687 -6.71 16.45 -13.09
N ALA A 688 -7.37 15.66 -13.93
CA ALA A 688 -7.88 14.34 -13.58
C ALA A 688 -6.90 13.28 -14.07
N LEU A 689 -6.42 12.43 -13.17
CA LEU A 689 -5.65 11.24 -13.54
C LEU A 689 -6.64 10.12 -13.86
N VAL A 690 -6.43 9.47 -15.01
CA VAL A 690 -7.19 8.27 -15.41
C VAL A 690 -6.18 7.26 -15.93
N ASP A 691 -6.06 6.14 -15.25
CA ASP A 691 -5.15 5.07 -15.66
C ASP A 691 -5.92 3.88 -16.27
N ILE A 692 -5.17 2.92 -16.83
CA ILE A 692 -5.79 1.72 -17.40
C ILE A 692 -6.38 0.78 -16.33
N ALA A 693 -5.91 0.83 -15.08
CA ALA A 693 -6.40 0.01 -13.99
C ALA A 693 -7.82 0.43 -13.57
N ASP A 694 -8.07 1.75 -13.45
CA ASP A 694 -9.38 2.37 -13.26
C ASP A 694 -10.39 1.82 -14.27
N VAL A 695 -9.99 1.86 -15.53
CA VAL A 695 -10.80 1.42 -16.66
C VAL A 695 -11.02 -0.10 -16.65
N ARG A 696 -10.06 -0.88 -16.16
CA ARG A 696 -10.22 -2.35 -16.02
C ARG A 696 -11.17 -2.70 -14.89
N ALA A 697 -11.19 -1.93 -13.81
CA ALA A 697 -12.09 -2.12 -12.68
C ALA A 697 -13.58 -2.05 -13.10
N THR A 698 -13.90 -1.26 -14.13
CA THR A 698 -15.28 -1.21 -14.67
C THR A 698 -15.69 -2.47 -15.44
N GLN A 699 -14.74 -3.36 -15.75
CA GLN A 699 -14.91 -4.60 -16.51
C GLN A 699 -15.76 -4.40 -17.77
N PRO A 700 -15.34 -3.52 -18.71
CA PRO A 700 -16.13 -3.24 -19.90
C PRO A 700 -16.26 -4.53 -20.74
N GLY A 701 -17.48 -5.06 -20.84
CA GLY A 701 -17.73 -6.34 -21.52
C GLY A 701 -17.41 -6.32 -23.01
N THR A 702 -17.28 -5.13 -23.61
CA THR A 702 -16.87 -4.90 -25.00
C THR A 702 -16.16 -3.55 -25.14
N ALA A 703 -15.38 -3.36 -26.21
CA ALA A 703 -14.80 -2.05 -26.56
C ALA A 703 -15.85 -0.93 -26.73
N ALA A 704 -17.10 -1.28 -27.07
CA ALA A 704 -18.18 -0.31 -27.14
C ALA A 704 -18.69 0.12 -25.76
N ASP A 705 -18.63 -0.77 -24.76
CA ASP A 705 -18.99 -0.45 -23.38
C ASP A 705 -17.93 0.48 -22.78
N LEU A 706 -16.65 0.15 -22.99
CA LEU A 706 -15.51 1.00 -22.65
C LEU A 706 -15.66 2.42 -23.21
N ALA A 707 -15.93 2.54 -24.52
CA ALA A 707 -16.12 3.83 -25.16
C ALA A 707 -17.28 4.65 -24.57
N ASN A 708 -18.37 4.00 -24.13
CA ASN A 708 -19.51 4.69 -23.53
C ASN A 708 -19.21 5.13 -22.09
N GLU A 709 -18.49 4.32 -21.31
CA GLU A 709 -18.09 4.62 -19.94
C GLU A 709 -17.15 5.82 -19.90
N LEU A 710 -16.14 5.82 -20.77
CA LEU A 710 -15.20 6.95 -20.89
C LEU A 710 -15.88 8.22 -21.38
N ALA A 711 -16.79 8.14 -22.34
CA ALA A 711 -17.56 9.31 -22.78
C ALA A 711 -18.44 9.86 -21.64
N ALA A 712 -19.00 8.98 -20.80
CA ALA A 712 -19.76 9.38 -19.62
C ALA A 712 -18.86 9.98 -18.54
N MET A 713 -17.69 9.42 -18.31
CA MET A 713 -16.66 9.94 -17.40
C MET A 713 -16.22 11.33 -17.86
N GLN A 714 -15.81 11.49 -19.13
CA GLN A 714 -15.41 12.77 -19.71
C GLN A 714 -16.50 13.83 -19.52
N GLN A 715 -17.77 13.48 -19.78
CA GLN A 715 -18.89 14.41 -19.57
C GLN A 715 -19.02 14.84 -18.09
N LYS A 716 -18.72 13.95 -17.14
CA LYS A 716 -18.81 14.25 -15.71
C LYS A 716 -17.59 15.04 -15.22
N LEU A 717 -16.40 14.75 -15.70
CA LEU A 717 -15.19 15.53 -15.40
C LEU A 717 -15.28 16.95 -15.95
N ASP A 718 -15.79 17.12 -17.17
CA ASP A 718 -16.11 18.44 -17.73
C ASP A 718 -17.15 19.18 -16.87
N ALA A 719 -18.12 18.44 -16.31
CA ALA A 719 -19.09 19.03 -15.37
C ALA A 719 -18.50 19.32 -13.98
N ALA A 720 -17.37 18.70 -13.60
CA ALA A 720 -16.58 19.02 -12.41
C ALA A 720 -15.63 20.20 -12.63
N GLY A 721 -15.52 20.69 -13.88
CA GLY A 721 -14.62 21.77 -14.25
C GLY A 721 -13.18 21.33 -14.47
N VAL A 722 -12.93 20.04 -14.72
CA VAL A 722 -11.60 19.49 -15.03
C VAL A 722 -11.08 20.08 -16.33
N ASP A 723 -9.92 20.74 -16.28
CA ASP A 723 -9.24 21.38 -17.42
C ASP A 723 -8.43 20.36 -18.23
N HIS A 724 -7.68 19.50 -17.54
CA HIS A 724 -6.80 18.50 -18.13
C HIS A 724 -7.22 17.08 -17.74
N ILE A 725 -7.26 16.18 -18.72
CA ILE A 725 -7.33 14.74 -18.46
C ILE A 725 -5.97 14.16 -18.78
N GLN A 726 -5.33 13.54 -17.79
CA GLN A 726 -4.06 12.88 -17.98
C GLN A 726 -4.26 11.37 -18.04
N ILE A 727 -3.73 10.75 -19.10
CA ILE A 727 -3.79 9.30 -19.32
C ILE A 727 -2.38 8.71 -19.48
N ASP A 728 -2.22 7.45 -19.08
CA ASP A 728 -1.00 6.68 -19.37
C ASP A 728 -0.98 6.18 -20.84
N ASP A 729 0.18 5.71 -21.29
CA ASP A 729 0.38 5.23 -22.66
C ASP A 729 -0.37 3.93 -22.99
N ALA A 730 -0.48 3.01 -22.02
CA ALA A 730 -1.21 1.76 -22.19
C ALA A 730 -2.71 2.03 -22.43
N LEU A 731 -3.28 2.95 -21.66
CA LEU A 731 -4.64 3.44 -21.81
C LEU A 731 -4.79 4.12 -23.17
N ALA A 732 -3.91 5.06 -23.53
CA ALA A 732 -3.97 5.72 -24.83
C ALA A 732 -3.99 4.73 -26.00
N ASN A 733 -3.16 3.70 -25.96
CA ASN A 733 -3.17 2.63 -26.96
C ASN A 733 -4.49 1.84 -26.95
N ALA A 734 -4.98 1.43 -25.77
CA ALA A 734 -6.26 0.74 -25.64
C ALA A 734 -7.45 1.56 -26.17
N LEU A 735 -7.47 2.88 -25.91
CA LEU A 735 -8.46 3.81 -26.43
C LEU A 735 -8.39 3.90 -27.95
N ALA A 736 -7.18 3.99 -28.50
CA ALA A 736 -6.96 4.08 -29.93
C ALA A 736 -7.44 2.82 -30.67
N ASP A 737 -7.14 1.65 -30.11
CA ASP A 737 -7.59 0.35 -30.63
C ASP A 737 -9.10 0.17 -30.55
N ALA A 738 -9.72 0.66 -29.47
CA ALA A 738 -11.17 0.72 -29.33
C ALA A 738 -11.83 1.73 -30.31
N GLY A 739 -11.03 2.60 -30.95
CA GLY A 739 -11.50 3.63 -31.86
C GLY A 739 -12.23 4.78 -31.16
N VAL A 740 -11.91 5.03 -29.90
CA VAL A 740 -12.44 6.12 -29.10
C VAL A 740 -11.88 7.45 -29.62
N GLN A 741 -12.69 8.50 -29.53
CA GLN A 741 -12.25 9.88 -29.71
C GLN A 741 -12.77 10.66 -28.52
N LEU A 742 -11.88 11.31 -27.78
CA LEU A 742 -12.28 12.19 -26.70
C LEU A 742 -12.62 13.55 -27.30
N ASP A 743 -13.61 14.23 -26.70
CA ASP A 743 -14.10 15.54 -27.17
C ASP A 743 -13.05 16.64 -26.95
N ASP A 744 -12.87 17.55 -27.91
CA ASP A 744 -11.89 18.67 -27.90
C ASP A 744 -12.16 19.75 -26.82
N ARG A 745 -12.93 19.46 -25.77
CA ARG A 745 -13.35 20.43 -24.74
C ARG A 745 -12.38 20.54 -23.58
N GLN A 746 -11.60 19.49 -23.34
CA GLN A 746 -10.61 19.39 -22.27
C GLN A 746 -9.28 19.06 -22.92
N ASP A 747 -8.21 19.55 -22.33
CA ASP A 747 -6.86 19.30 -22.84
C ASP A 747 -6.47 17.87 -22.42
N LEU A 748 -6.29 16.98 -23.40
CA LEU A 748 -5.89 15.60 -23.14
C LEU A 748 -4.37 15.50 -23.12
N VAL A 749 -3.82 15.11 -21.97
CA VAL A 749 -2.39 14.99 -21.72
C VAL A 749 -2.01 13.51 -21.64
N LEU A 750 -1.01 13.10 -22.40
CA LEU A 750 -0.40 11.78 -22.29
C LEU A 750 0.84 11.85 -21.39
N LYS A 751 0.93 11.00 -20.37
CA LYS A 751 2.15 10.82 -19.57
C LYS A 751 3.05 9.77 -20.24
N ALA A 752 4.21 10.19 -20.73
CA ALA A 752 5.22 9.31 -21.31
C ALA A 752 6.15 8.78 -20.21
N GLN A 753 6.10 7.48 -19.95
CA GLN A 753 6.89 6.79 -18.94
C GLN A 753 8.02 5.98 -19.61
N ALA A 754 9.15 5.77 -18.92
CA ALA A 754 10.26 5.02 -19.50
C ALA A 754 9.92 3.52 -19.60
N ASP A 755 10.17 2.89 -20.76
CA ASP A 755 10.07 1.44 -20.87
C ASP A 755 11.34 0.78 -20.34
N GLY A 756 11.21 0.23 -19.13
CA GLY A 756 12.26 -0.41 -18.38
C GLY A 756 13.40 0.54 -17.98
N SER A 757 14.55 -0.03 -17.60
CA SER A 757 15.72 0.73 -17.10
C SER A 757 16.39 1.70 -18.10
N GLY A 758 15.84 1.89 -19.30
CA GLY A 758 16.49 2.54 -20.43
C GLY A 758 16.37 4.06 -20.53
N HIS A 759 15.74 4.74 -19.55
CA HIS A 759 15.41 6.18 -19.62
C HIS A 759 14.71 6.59 -20.93
N THR A 760 14.10 5.64 -21.64
CA THR A 760 13.51 5.83 -22.97
C THR A 760 12.05 5.40 -22.91
N ALA A 761 11.14 6.32 -23.21
CA ALA A 761 9.72 6.06 -23.39
C ALA A 761 9.42 5.73 -24.86
N TYR A 762 8.82 4.59 -25.15
CA TYR A 762 8.36 4.13 -26.45
C TYR A 762 6.84 4.17 -26.45
N LEU A 763 6.28 5.24 -27.00
CA LEU A 763 4.82 5.40 -27.04
C LEU A 763 4.19 4.29 -27.90
N GLU A 764 3.37 3.46 -27.26
CA GLU A 764 2.61 2.39 -27.88
C GLU A 764 1.61 2.97 -28.89
N ALA A 765 0.97 4.08 -28.53
CA ALA A 765 0.08 4.81 -29.43
C ALA A 765 0.89 5.63 -30.45
N SER A 766 0.63 5.40 -31.74
CA SER A 766 1.26 6.19 -32.79
C SER A 766 0.77 7.64 -32.78
N LEU A 767 1.56 8.55 -33.36
CA LEU A 767 1.21 9.96 -33.48
C LEU A 767 -0.14 10.19 -34.18
N GLN A 768 -0.52 9.31 -35.11
CA GLN A 768 -1.83 9.34 -35.74
C GLN A 768 -2.96 8.92 -34.78
N GLU A 769 -2.70 7.98 -33.88
CA GLU A 769 -3.65 7.51 -32.88
C GLU A 769 -3.83 8.57 -31.79
N LEU A 770 -2.74 9.14 -31.28
CA LEU A 770 -2.78 10.29 -30.36
C LEU A 770 -3.60 11.45 -30.93
N GLN A 771 -3.39 11.80 -32.21
CA GLN A 771 -4.21 12.81 -32.89
C GLN A 771 -5.70 12.43 -32.96
N LYS A 772 -6.04 11.15 -33.15
CA LYS A 772 -7.45 10.71 -33.22
C LYS A 772 -8.12 10.71 -31.85
N LEU A 773 -7.36 10.40 -30.81
CA LEU A 773 -7.79 10.47 -29.42
C LEU A 773 -8.07 11.92 -29.01
N GLY A 774 -7.39 12.87 -29.66
CA GLY A 774 -7.44 14.28 -29.31
C GLY A 774 -6.38 14.66 -28.28
N VAL A 775 -5.26 13.93 -28.22
CA VAL A 775 -4.15 14.26 -27.31
C VAL A 775 -3.55 15.59 -27.74
N ASP A 776 -3.64 16.58 -26.87
CA ASP A 776 -3.12 17.92 -27.06
C ASP A 776 -1.65 18.01 -26.68
N GLU A 777 -1.24 17.23 -25.67
CA GLU A 777 0.07 17.30 -25.07
C GLU A 777 0.62 15.93 -24.68
N VAL A 778 1.93 15.76 -24.83
CA VAL A 778 2.68 14.64 -24.25
C VAL A 778 3.68 15.22 -23.24
N LYS A 779 3.50 14.91 -21.95
CA LYS A 779 4.42 15.23 -20.87
C LYS A 779 5.33 14.03 -20.60
N VAL A 780 6.54 14.28 -20.14
CA VAL A 780 7.50 13.23 -19.74
C VAL A 780 7.56 13.11 -18.24
N GLU A 781 7.61 11.87 -17.78
CA GLU A 781 7.92 11.56 -16.40
C GLU A 781 9.39 11.88 -16.07
N ALA A 782 9.66 12.06 -14.77
CA ALA A 782 11.01 12.22 -14.25
C ALA A 782 11.92 11.08 -14.73
N GLY A 783 13.15 11.42 -15.10
CA GLY A 783 14.14 10.43 -15.55
C GLY A 783 13.99 9.95 -17.00
N VAL A 784 12.99 10.39 -17.77
CA VAL A 784 12.88 10.12 -19.21
C VAL A 784 13.83 11.04 -20.00
N GLU A 785 14.90 10.47 -20.53
CA GLU A 785 15.88 11.17 -21.38
C GLU A 785 15.49 11.14 -22.87
N LYS A 786 14.60 10.24 -23.27
CA LYS A 786 14.23 10.04 -24.67
C LYS A 786 12.79 9.54 -24.82
N ILE A 787 12.04 10.09 -25.77
CA ILE A 787 10.76 9.55 -26.24
C ILE A 787 10.93 9.06 -27.67
N VAL A 788 10.37 7.89 -27.99
CA VAL A 788 10.25 7.37 -29.34
C VAL A 788 8.77 7.18 -29.64
N VAL A 789 8.31 7.74 -30.74
CA VAL A 789 6.92 7.62 -31.18
C VAL A 789 6.88 7.24 -32.66
N ALA A 790 5.98 6.33 -33.03
CA ALA A 790 5.77 5.98 -34.43
C ALA A 790 4.85 7.01 -35.13
N MET A 791 5.12 7.34 -36.39
CA MET A 791 4.23 8.24 -37.15
C MET A 791 2.86 7.60 -37.47
N HIS A 792 2.80 6.27 -37.65
CA HIS A 792 1.57 5.54 -37.96
C HIS A 792 1.58 4.14 -37.32
N GLY A 793 0.44 3.69 -36.79
CA GLY A 793 0.26 2.33 -36.26
C GLY A 793 0.25 1.23 -37.34
N GLY A 794 0.36 -0.03 -36.91
CA GLY A 794 0.49 -1.23 -37.77
C GLY A 794 -0.70 -1.58 -38.69
N GLN A 795 -1.70 -0.70 -38.85
CA GLN A 795 -2.90 -0.98 -39.64
C GLN A 795 -2.56 -1.31 -41.12
N PRO A 796 -3.10 -2.41 -41.68
CA PRO A 796 -2.76 -2.86 -43.02
C PRO A 796 -3.19 -1.86 -44.10
N GLN A 797 -2.24 -1.50 -44.96
CA GLN A 797 -2.45 -0.66 -46.14
C GLN A 797 -3.70 -1.07 -46.94
N GLY A 798 -4.76 -0.25 -46.91
CA GLY A 798 -5.93 -0.46 -47.78
C GLY A 798 -7.24 0.19 -47.33
N THR A 799 -7.40 0.49 -46.05
CA THR A 799 -8.47 1.36 -45.57
C THR A 799 -8.03 2.82 -45.77
N ALA A 800 -8.91 3.66 -46.32
CA ALA A 800 -8.64 5.08 -46.47
C ALA A 800 -8.63 5.70 -45.07
N ALA A 801 -7.47 5.67 -44.41
CA ALA A 801 -7.27 6.34 -43.14
C ALA A 801 -7.61 7.84 -43.31
N PRO A 802 -8.23 8.48 -42.30
CA PRO A 802 -8.42 9.93 -42.32
C PRO A 802 -7.08 10.62 -42.57
N ALA A 803 -7.13 11.76 -43.24
CA ALA A 803 -5.92 12.50 -43.61
C ALA A 803 -5.24 12.98 -42.32
N PHE A 804 -4.14 12.33 -41.95
CA PHE A 804 -3.21 12.79 -40.93
C PHE A 804 -2.75 14.21 -41.28
N THR A 805 -3.04 15.15 -40.40
CA THR A 805 -2.68 16.57 -40.54
C THR A 805 -1.67 16.92 -39.49
N LEU A 806 -0.46 17.31 -39.93
CA LEU A 806 0.65 17.74 -39.07
C LEU A 806 0.36 19.00 -38.23
N ALA A 807 -0.81 19.62 -38.39
CA ALA A 807 -1.22 20.80 -37.64
C ALA A 807 -1.89 20.46 -36.31
N ASP A 808 -2.38 19.23 -36.16
CA ASP A 808 -3.08 18.77 -34.94
C ASP A 808 -2.27 17.63 -34.31
N LEU A 809 -0.94 17.80 -34.29
CA LEU A 809 -0.06 16.92 -33.51
C LEU A 809 -0.09 17.36 -32.04
N PRO A 810 0.06 16.41 -31.11
CA PRO A 810 0.32 16.77 -29.72
C PRO A 810 1.58 17.63 -29.61
N GLN A 811 1.62 18.52 -28.64
CA GLN A 811 2.82 19.23 -28.21
C GLN A 811 3.63 18.32 -27.29
N PHE A 812 4.91 18.09 -27.60
CA PHE A 812 5.80 17.38 -26.68
C PHE A 812 6.44 18.39 -25.73
N GLN A 813 5.93 18.45 -24.50
CA GLN A 813 6.48 19.28 -23.43
C GLN A 813 7.55 18.48 -22.69
N VAL A 814 8.80 18.63 -23.13
CA VAL A 814 9.94 17.89 -22.58
C VAL A 814 11.02 18.81 -22.04
N ALA A 815 11.75 18.35 -21.04
CA ALA A 815 12.93 19.04 -20.54
C ALA A 815 13.96 19.27 -21.68
N GLY A 816 14.73 20.35 -21.62
CA GLY A 816 15.60 20.76 -22.74
C GLY A 816 16.71 19.76 -23.12
N ASN A 817 16.95 18.74 -22.30
CA ASN A 817 17.86 17.62 -22.54
C ASN A 817 17.17 16.34 -23.05
N THR A 818 15.84 16.24 -22.92
CA THR A 818 15.08 15.08 -23.37
C THR A 818 14.90 15.14 -24.89
N LYS A 819 15.15 14.01 -25.56
CA LYS A 819 14.98 13.91 -27.01
C LYS A 819 13.60 13.37 -27.36
N VAL A 820 13.01 13.86 -28.44
CA VAL A 820 11.77 13.29 -29.00
C VAL A 820 12.07 12.80 -30.41
N GLU A 821 12.09 11.48 -30.56
CA GLU A 821 12.43 10.78 -31.80
C GLU A 821 11.16 10.26 -32.48
N LEU A 822 10.93 10.71 -33.71
CA LEU A 822 9.85 10.20 -34.54
C LEU A 822 10.37 9.05 -35.41
N ALA A 823 9.89 7.84 -35.16
CA ALA A 823 10.16 6.67 -35.97
C ALA A 823 9.31 6.70 -37.25
N VAL A 824 9.98 6.71 -38.40
CA VAL A 824 9.37 6.83 -39.73
C VAL A 824 9.82 5.71 -40.67
N THR A 825 8.87 5.17 -41.44
CA THR A 825 9.12 4.26 -42.55
C THR A 825 9.36 5.01 -43.88
N GLU A 826 9.70 4.29 -44.96
CA GLU A 826 9.85 4.88 -46.29
C GLU A 826 8.56 5.55 -46.79
N ASP A 827 7.41 4.94 -46.51
CA ASP A 827 6.10 5.48 -46.92
C ASP A 827 5.76 6.76 -46.14
N ASP A 828 6.22 6.83 -44.89
CA ASP A 828 5.99 7.96 -43.98
C ASP A 828 6.78 9.18 -44.43
N LEU A 829 8.05 8.97 -44.78
CA LEU A 829 8.88 10.00 -45.40
C LEU A 829 8.25 10.53 -46.68
N ALA A 830 7.72 9.64 -47.54
CA ALA A 830 7.03 10.06 -48.75
C ALA A 830 5.82 10.95 -48.45
N ARG A 831 5.08 10.69 -47.36
CA ARG A 831 3.96 11.55 -46.90
C ARG A 831 4.47 12.89 -46.38
N LEU A 832 5.49 12.91 -45.54
CA LEU A 832 6.09 14.14 -45.00
C LEU A 832 6.56 15.07 -46.14
N PHE A 833 7.18 14.54 -47.20
CA PHE A 833 7.58 15.36 -48.35
C PHE A 833 6.42 15.92 -49.18
N ASN A 834 5.25 15.29 -49.12
CA ASN A 834 4.05 15.78 -49.80
C ASN A 834 3.29 16.83 -48.96
N ALA A 835 3.56 16.89 -47.65
CA ALA A 835 3.02 17.91 -46.76
C ALA A 835 3.82 19.22 -46.85
N THR A 836 3.13 20.35 -46.70
CA THR A 836 3.77 21.68 -46.76
C THR A 836 4.42 21.97 -45.41
N ASP A 837 5.73 22.29 -45.43
CA ASP A 837 6.51 22.65 -44.24
C ASP A 837 6.53 21.59 -43.11
N ALA A 838 6.45 20.31 -43.48
CA ALA A 838 6.29 19.21 -42.54
C ALA A 838 7.33 19.18 -41.41
N PHE A 839 8.62 19.32 -41.77
CA PHE A 839 9.70 19.31 -40.78
C PHE A 839 9.69 20.54 -39.88
N GLY A 840 9.26 21.70 -40.39
CA GLY A 840 9.08 22.90 -39.58
C GLY A 840 7.95 22.73 -38.56
N GLN A 841 6.87 22.05 -38.94
CA GLN A 841 5.79 21.69 -38.03
C GLN A 841 6.24 20.67 -37.00
N LEU A 842 6.90 19.57 -37.39
CA LEU A 842 7.43 18.58 -36.45
C LEU A 842 8.32 19.23 -35.37
N ALA A 843 9.22 20.15 -35.76
CA ALA A 843 10.06 20.87 -34.81
C ALA A 843 9.27 21.82 -33.89
N GLN A 844 8.17 22.42 -34.37
CA GLN A 844 7.29 23.26 -33.54
C GLN A 844 6.54 22.46 -32.49
N HIS A 845 6.27 21.18 -32.76
CA HIS A 845 5.65 20.25 -31.83
C HIS A 845 6.67 19.53 -30.91
N GLY A 846 7.95 19.91 -30.95
CA GLY A 846 8.97 19.36 -30.05
C GLY A 846 9.74 18.14 -30.57
N ILE A 847 9.49 17.68 -31.80
CA ILE A 847 10.28 16.58 -32.40
C ILE A 847 11.72 17.05 -32.69
N THR A 848 12.70 16.39 -32.08
CA THR A 848 14.13 16.74 -32.21
C THR A 848 14.88 15.82 -33.16
N ASP A 849 14.44 14.56 -33.28
CA ASP A 849 15.14 13.51 -34.01
C ASP A 849 14.17 12.72 -34.92
N LEU A 850 14.69 12.17 -36.02
CA LEU A 850 13.98 11.29 -36.93
C LEU A 850 14.73 9.97 -37.06
N GLN A 851 14.09 8.88 -36.63
CA GLN A 851 14.57 7.52 -36.86
C GLN A 851 14.03 6.99 -38.18
N VAL A 852 14.89 6.88 -39.18
CA VAL A 852 14.49 6.33 -40.47
C VAL A 852 14.70 4.82 -40.47
N SER A 853 13.60 4.07 -40.38
CA SER A 853 13.60 2.61 -40.41
C SER A 853 13.36 2.08 -41.84
N GLY A 854 14.07 1.00 -42.18
CA GLY A 854 13.92 0.30 -43.46
C GLY A 854 14.91 0.69 -44.56
N ASN A 855 14.64 0.24 -45.80
CA ASN A 855 15.54 0.39 -46.95
C ASN A 855 15.27 1.69 -47.74
N VAL A 856 15.50 2.84 -47.12
CA VAL A 856 15.32 4.13 -47.80
C VAL A 856 16.42 4.38 -48.83
N SER A 857 16.04 4.82 -50.04
CA SER A 857 17.02 5.13 -51.09
C SER A 857 17.96 6.26 -50.65
N SER A 858 19.25 6.20 -51.01
CA SER A 858 20.23 7.24 -50.64
C SER A 858 19.82 8.64 -51.12
N SER A 859 19.07 8.73 -52.21
CA SER A 859 18.52 10.00 -52.70
C SER A 859 17.41 10.55 -51.82
N MET A 860 16.53 9.69 -51.30
CA MET A 860 15.46 10.10 -50.37
C MET A 860 16.07 10.48 -49.03
N LEU A 861 17.01 9.68 -48.50
CA LEU A 861 17.71 10.00 -47.27
C LEU A 861 18.43 11.36 -47.35
N GLN A 862 19.16 11.63 -48.42
CA GLN A 862 19.84 12.92 -48.61
C GLN A 862 18.84 14.09 -48.66
N GLN A 863 17.66 13.88 -49.26
CA GLN A 863 16.58 14.88 -49.25
C GLN A 863 16.04 15.09 -47.85
N THR A 864 15.87 14.01 -47.05
CA THR A 864 15.40 14.06 -45.67
C THR A 864 16.38 14.83 -44.80
N GLU A 865 17.66 14.47 -44.84
CA GLU A 865 18.72 15.17 -44.11
C GLU A 865 18.75 16.68 -44.43
N THR A 866 18.60 17.03 -45.72
CA THR A 866 18.59 18.44 -46.13
C THR A 866 17.37 19.19 -45.61
N ALA A 867 16.19 18.56 -45.62
CA ALA A 867 14.95 19.17 -45.15
C ALA A 867 14.93 19.29 -43.62
N ALA A 868 15.29 18.22 -42.91
CA ALA A 868 15.37 18.15 -41.45
C ALA A 868 16.41 19.13 -40.88
N GLN A 869 17.58 19.28 -41.51
CA GLN A 869 18.58 20.28 -41.12
C GLN A 869 18.04 21.71 -41.16
N GLY A 870 17.13 22.02 -42.07
CA GLY A 870 16.47 23.32 -42.14
C GLY A 870 15.56 23.62 -40.96
N ALA A 871 15.07 22.58 -40.27
CA ALA A 871 14.22 22.64 -39.10
C ALA A 871 14.95 22.27 -37.79
N HIS A 872 16.28 22.07 -37.83
CA HIS A 872 17.10 21.61 -36.71
C HIS A 872 16.76 20.21 -36.17
N ILE A 873 16.16 19.35 -37.01
CA ILE A 873 15.87 17.96 -36.68
C ILE A 873 17.06 17.07 -37.08
N ALA A 874 17.55 16.24 -36.17
CA ALA A 874 18.57 15.25 -36.46
C ALA A 874 17.97 14.04 -37.20
N VAL A 875 18.75 13.40 -38.08
CA VAL A 875 18.30 12.22 -38.82
C VAL A 875 19.24 11.07 -38.50
N GLU A 876 18.69 10.00 -37.94
CA GLU A 876 19.39 8.76 -37.67
C GLU A 876 18.87 7.64 -38.57
N VAL A 877 19.78 6.88 -39.16
CA VAL A 877 19.44 5.69 -39.96
C VAL A 877 19.82 4.47 -39.16
N ALA A 878 18.88 4.04 -38.33
CA ALA A 878 18.99 2.83 -37.53
C ALA A 878 17.75 1.97 -37.79
N PRO A 879 17.90 0.68 -38.12
CA PRO A 879 16.76 -0.22 -38.16
C PRO A 879 16.23 -0.38 -36.74
N LEU A 880 14.91 -0.25 -36.57
CA LEU A 880 14.25 -0.63 -35.33
C LEU A 880 14.52 -2.11 -35.06
N THR A 881 14.91 -2.41 -33.84
CA THR A 881 15.00 -3.79 -33.36
C THR A 881 13.61 -4.42 -33.31
N PRO A 882 13.48 -5.76 -33.33
CA PRO A 882 12.18 -6.40 -33.18
C PRO A 882 11.43 -5.98 -31.92
N THR A 883 12.14 -5.74 -30.82
CA THR A 883 11.58 -5.23 -29.56
C THR A 883 11.02 -3.82 -29.73
N GLU A 884 11.79 -2.89 -30.31
CA GLU A 884 11.32 -1.51 -30.55
C GLU A 884 10.12 -1.47 -31.51
N VAL A 885 10.11 -2.33 -32.55
CA VAL A 885 8.94 -2.47 -33.44
C VAL A 885 7.70 -2.92 -32.67
N GLN A 886 7.88 -3.76 -31.66
CA GLN A 886 6.79 -4.29 -30.85
C GLN A 886 6.30 -3.28 -29.80
N LEU A 887 7.21 -2.56 -29.14
CA LEU A 887 6.89 -1.47 -28.20
C LEU A 887 6.15 -0.34 -28.91
N LEU A 888 6.62 0.11 -30.08
CA LEU A 888 5.99 1.19 -30.86
C LEU A 888 4.66 0.80 -31.57
N GLY A 889 4.05 -0.34 -31.25
CA GLY A 889 2.80 -0.78 -31.90
C GLY A 889 2.91 -1.05 -33.41
N LEU A 890 4.12 -1.20 -33.96
CA LEU A 890 4.38 -1.41 -35.39
C LEU A 890 4.33 -2.89 -35.83
N GLY A 891 4.11 -3.82 -34.88
CA GLY A 891 4.05 -5.25 -35.10
C GLY A 891 2.83 -5.74 -35.90
N THR A 892 2.91 -6.94 -36.47
CA THR A 892 1.80 -7.56 -37.22
C THR A 892 0.75 -8.26 -36.34
N GLN A 893 1.00 -8.36 -35.04
CA GLN A 893 0.01 -8.76 -34.05
C GLN A 893 -0.45 -7.46 -33.38
N ALA A 894 -1.72 -7.11 -33.56
CA ALA A 894 -2.34 -6.08 -32.73
C ALA A 894 -2.25 -6.57 -31.27
N ALA A 895 -1.86 -5.71 -30.34
CA ALA A 895 -2.11 -5.97 -28.94
C ALA A 895 -3.63 -6.15 -28.80
N ASP A 896 -4.09 -7.17 -28.07
CA ASP A 896 -5.50 -7.22 -27.71
C ASP A 896 -5.63 -6.43 -26.41
N PRO A 897 -6.22 -5.22 -26.43
CA PRO A 897 -6.28 -4.34 -25.25
C PRO A 897 -7.16 -4.93 -24.14
N MET A 898 -7.93 -5.98 -24.44
CA MET A 898 -8.79 -6.70 -23.50
C MET A 898 -8.27 -8.11 -23.18
N ASP A 899 -7.12 -8.51 -23.75
CA ASP A 899 -6.47 -9.77 -23.39
C ASP A 899 -5.53 -9.51 -22.20
N PRO A 900 -5.90 -9.98 -21.00
CA PRO A 900 -5.11 -9.71 -19.83
C PRO A 900 -3.82 -10.56 -19.80
N PHE A 901 -3.54 -11.36 -20.86
CA PHE A 901 -2.33 -12.17 -21.03
C PHE A 901 -1.34 -11.61 -22.07
N HIS A 902 -1.55 -10.38 -22.57
CA HIS A 902 -0.69 -9.79 -23.58
C HIS A 902 0.19 -8.64 -23.06
N THR A 903 0.74 -8.77 -21.84
CA THR A 903 2.06 -8.16 -21.60
C THR A 903 3.04 -8.81 -22.58
N LYS A 904 3.70 -7.99 -23.41
CA LYS A 904 4.39 -8.40 -24.64
C LYS A 904 5.70 -9.17 -24.43
N HIS A 905 5.84 -9.94 -23.35
CA HIS A 905 7.03 -10.77 -23.08
C HIS A 905 6.66 -12.21 -22.71
N SER A 906 6.51 -13.06 -23.74
CA SER A 906 6.68 -14.52 -23.62
C SER A 906 7.91 -14.99 -24.40
#